data_AF-A0A2U1YQN2-F1
#
_entry.id   AF-A0A2U1YQN2-F1
#
_cell.length_a   1.000
_cell.length_b   1.000
_cell.length_c   1.000
_cell.angle_alpha   90.00
_cell.angle_beta   90.00
_cell.angle_gamma   90.00
#
_symmetry.space_group_name_H-M   'P 1'
#
loop_
_entity.id
_entity.type
_entity.pdbx_description
1 polymer ?
#
loop_
_entity_poly.entity_id
_entity_poly.type
_entity_poly.pdbx_seq_one_letter_code
_entity_poly.pdbx_strand_id
1 'polypeptide(L)'
;MNGLFRPDRLVHFASQLASGNLVFFIGAGFSRDSEKNTTDRLMRRLAARVIGICRTLSTGPRGREADQLLATFKSVHSLKEIEEVSADFVGELARNYYPVNDWCVSALADLAEILYDIGTPALMSDIAAAEARLLEEIGTQPGQRGKDPPAADPVPLRAIDLNGLRKLLENPRKVADGKITAGKILFLEAMGFSCQEMMSGELSLAGRKAVAHSFRNRLRRRHHVLARLAREGLSPILLTTNFDLLIEGAYRLAGFQEWGAPNAAAAGDDEPPTRHPYFARIAMASHFFEKRDGGRVASIVKIHGCADAFRSARGSNNTTELPAMLRSIVFTYREVQNWRQDSWSRDLVYTLLRTRAVAFCGYSTADPVLHDTVRNTYEEMAQRAKPTSPGAQGEEAPAFFFAPAGSKEFHGLEVLRAASRAIGVEHPKLIDHPNYLSFNASSRPELADLDESFAWIFHAVFRRRQIQAVRAELGSVVSLLLGHPAPSRLLRKVEDDLECLWDVEQAAAAQWPAHPSARKAFADTVAWTEHFHPALLRDTAITQRIAWQGRPLIAFDDLRDGHWYYPANENFGWTAWGAVMELAVRHLVAELSDMPDQWAKLSLSSGNAPPRLAPLTNDTMPALAVTSGAAGPLPVRLELSLGRFHRPGIRASAFALPASTVRWSSDAITLPWISATTQGPAARDLWNWAAGTARPLTKRAKNHKDWIDCLRNPQ
;
A
#
# COMPACT_ATOMS: atom_id res chain seq x y z
N MET A 1 -3.54 25.87 15.50
CA MET A 1 -4.29 25.61 14.25
C MET A 1 -5.01 24.29 14.45
N ASN A 2 -6.34 24.29 14.37
CA ASN A 2 -7.15 23.11 14.69
C ASN A 2 -6.86 22.01 13.67
N GLY A 3 -6.53 20.79 14.14
CA GLY A 3 -6.26 19.57 13.36
C GLY A 3 -7.49 19.01 12.68
N LEU A 4 -8.24 19.85 11.96
CA LEU A 4 -9.37 19.43 11.13
C LEU A 4 -8.84 18.68 9.91
N PHE A 5 -9.50 17.58 9.59
CA PHE A 5 -9.28 16.84 8.35
C PHE A 5 -9.49 17.78 7.15
N ARG A 6 -8.57 17.76 6.18
CA ARG A 6 -8.60 18.58 4.96
C ARG A 6 -8.94 17.70 3.75
N PRO A 7 -10.20 17.22 3.62
CA PRO A 7 -10.58 16.33 2.53
C PRO A 7 -10.50 17.01 1.15
N ASP A 8 -10.66 18.33 1.08
CA ASP A 8 -10.59 19.14 -0.14
C ASP A 8 -9.28 18.92 -0.92
N ARG A 9 -8.13 19.00 -0.23
CA ARG A 9 -6.82 18.78 -0.85
C ARG A 9 -6.64 17.34 -1.32
N LEU A 10 -7.16 16.37 -0.57
CA LEU A 10 -7.11 14.96 -0.94
C LEU A 10 -8.05 14.64 -2.12
N VAL A 11 -9.20 15.31 -2.22
CA VAL A 11 -10.12 15.21 -3.36
C VAL A 11 -9.49 15.81 -4.61
N HIS A 12 -8.81 16.96 -4.50
CA HIS A 12 -8.02 17.50 -5.61
C HIS A 12 -6.94 16.52 -6.08
N PHE A 13 -6.17 15.95 -5.15
CA PHE A 13 -5.21 14.90 -5.44
C PHE A 13 -5.84 13.68 -6.14
N ALA A 14 -6.96 13.17 -5.61
CA ALA A 14 -7.71 12.07 -6.18
C ALA A 14 -8.22 12.39 -7.60
N SER A 15 -8.54 13.65 -7.88
CA SER A 15 -8.93 14.13 -9.21
C SER A 15 -7.80 13.98 -10.22
N GLN A 16 -6.59 14.40 -9.85
CA GLN A 16 -5.39 14.25 -10.68
C GLN A 16 -5.04 12.78 -10.89
N LEU A 17 -5.13 11.98 -9.82
CA LEU A 17 -4.90 10.54 -9.90
C LEU A 17 -5.91 9.84 -10.83
N ALA A 18 -7.20 10.18 -10.74
CA ALA A 18 -8.25 9.61 -11.60
C ALA A 18 -8.08 9.96 -13.08
N SER A 19 -7.35 11.04 -13.41
CA SER A 19 -6.98 11.39 -14.79
C SER A 19 -5.86 10.50 -15.36
N GLY A 20 -5.21 9.68 -14.52
CA GLY A 20 -4.11 8.80 -14.92
C GLY A 20 -2.77 9.51 -15.13
N ASN A 21 -2.65 10.77 -14.70
CA ASN A 21 -1.45 11.60 -14.91
C ASN A 21 -0.47 11.61 -13.72
N LEU A 22 -0.68 10.76 -12.72
CA LEU A 22 0.08 10.77 -11.47
C LEU A 22 0.93 9.51 -11.30
N VAL A 23 2.14 9.69 -10.77
CA VAL A 23 3.06 8.61 -10.38
C VAL A 23 3.42 8.75 -8.90
N PHE A 24 3.42 7.64 -8.17
CA PHE A 24 3.86 7.63 -6.78
C PHE A 24 5.37 7.44 -6.68
N PHE A 25 5.99 8.24 -5.80
CA PHE A 25 7.35 8.07 -5.34
C PHE A 25 7.33 7.75 -3.84
N ILE A 26 7.56 6.48 -3.50
CA ILE A 26 7.46 5.96 -2.14
C ILE A 26 8.83 5.89 -1.49
N GLY A 27 8.98 6.52 -0.33
CA GLY A 27 10.20 6.45 0.49
C GLY A 27 10.04 5.60 1.74
N ALA A 28 11.14 5.45 2.50
CA ALA A 28 11.19 4.57 3.67
C ALA A 28 10.21 4.99 4.77
N GLY A 29 9.90 6.29 4.88
CA GLY A 29 8.91 6.81 5.82
C GLY A 29 7.50 6.26 5.59
N PHE A 30 7.18 5.80 4.37
CA PHE A 30 5.87 5.25 4.04
C PHE A 30 5.64 3.88 4.67
N SER A 31 6.69 3.13 4.92
CA SER A 31 6.61 1.75 5.43
C SER A 31 7.18 1.61 6.84
N ARG A 32 7.65 2.70 7.46
CA ARG A 32 8.37 2.70 8.74
C ARG A 32 7.60 2.03 9.89
N ASP A 33 6.32 2.34 10.06
CA ASP A 33 5.42 1.80 11.11
C ASP A 33 4.87 0.38 10.79
N SER A 34 4.96 -0.05 9.53
CA SER A 34 4.65 -1.42 9.11
C SER A 34 5.83 -2.37 9.25
N GLU A 35 6.97 -1.98 8.69
CA GLU A 35 8.16 -2.81 8.59
C GLU A 35 8.91 -2.87 9.92
N LYS A 36 8.84 -1.77 10.70
CA LYS A 36 9.62 -1.56 11.93
C LYS A 36 11.14 -1.62 11.72
N ASN A 37 11.61 -1.51 10.48
CA ASN A 37 13.04 -1.37 10.16
C ASN A 37 13.43 0.10 10.17
N THR A 38 13.70 0.62 11.35
CA THR A 38 14.26 1.96 11.50
C THR A 38 15.74 1.95 11.15
N THR A 39 16.27 3.12 10.75
CA THR A 39 17.71 3.32 10.58
C THR A 39 18.48 2.88 11.82
N ASP A 40 18.01 3.25 13.02
CA ASP A 40 18.60 2.85 14.30
C ASP A 40 18.71 1.34 14.46
N ARG A 41 17.63 0.59 14.14
CA ARG A 41 17.64 -0.88 14.18
C ARG A 41 18.68 -1.45 13.23
N LEU A 42 18.72 -0.95 12.00
CA LEU A 42 19.67 -1.40 10.98
C LEU A 42 21.12 -1.10 11.38
N MET A 43 21.40 0.08 11.93
CA MET A 43 22.74 0.45 12.43
C MET A 43 23.15 -0.39 13.63
N ARG A 44 22.24 -0.68 14.57
CA ARG A 44 22.50 -1.58 15.70
C ARG A 44 22.93 -2.97 15.22
N ARG A 45 22.22 -3.55 14.24
CA ARG A 45 22.55 -4.86 13.66
C ARG A 45 23.92 -4.85 12.98
N LEU A 46 24.19 -3.80 12.19
CA LEU A 46 25.46 -3.65 11.50
C LEU A 46 26.62 -3.49 12.48
N ALA A 47 26.44 -2.69 13.54
CA ALA A 47 27.42 -2.55 14.61
C ALA A 47 27.65 -3.87 15.34
N ALA A 48 26.59 -4.61 15.70
CA ALA A 48 26.70 -5.93 16.33
C ALA A 48 27.52 -6.92 15.47
N ARG A 49 27.30 -6.94 14.15
CA ARG A 49 28.08 -7.74 13.19
C ARG A 49 29.56 -7.36 13.20
N VAL A 50 29.88 -6.09 12.98
CA VAL A 50 31.28 -5.64 12.89
C VAL A 50 32.01 -5.85 14.21
N ILE A 51 31.43 -5.38 15.32
CA ILE A 51 32.05 -5.46 16.65
C ILE A 51 32.15 -6.92 17.09
N GLY A 52 31.13 -7.74 16.83
CA GLY A 52 31.11 -9.16 17.17
C GLY A 52 32.22 -9.93 16.48
N ILE A 53 32.40 -9.73 15.16
CA ILE A 53 33.52 -10.33 14.44
C ILE A 53 34.85 -9.83 15.01
N CYS A 54 35.05 -8.52 15.16
CA CYS A 54 36.33 -7.98 15.62
C CYS A 54 36.70 -8.50 17.01
N ARG A 55 35.80 -8.43 18.00
CA ARG A 55 36.06 -8.87 19.39
C ARG A 55 36.41 -10.34 19.48
N THR A 56 35.76 -11.19 18.68
CA THR A 56 36.07 -12.62 18.65
C THR A 56 37.43 -12.88 17.99
N LEU A 57 37.79 -12.10 16.96
CA LEU A 57 39.10 -12.22 16.29
C LEU A 57 40.26 -11.64 17.11
N SER A 58 40.03 -10.65 17.99
CA SER A 58 41.04 -10.00 18.83
C SER A 58 41.87 -10.98 19.68
N THR A 59 41.31 -12.13 20.04
CA THR A 59 42.01 -13.17 20.82
C THR A 59 42.79 -14.18 19.97
N GLY A 60 42.70 -14.07 18.64
CA GLY A 60 43.24 -15.03 17.70
C GLY A 60 44.49 -14.56 16.92
N PRO A 61 44.94 -15.36 15.93
CA PRO A 61 46.16 -15.10 15.14
C PRO A 61 46.16 -13.78 14.37
N ARG A 62 44.98 -13.22 14.08
CA ARG A 62 44.77 -11.97 13.34
C ARG A 62 44.21 -10.86 14.24
N GLY A 63 44.40 -10.97 15.56
CA GLY A 63 43.78 -10.08 16.54
C GLY A 63 44.17 -8.60 16.41
N ARG A 64 45.43 -8.30 16.07
CA ARG A 64 45.88 -6.91 15.88
C ARG A 64 45.13 -6.17 14.78
N GLU A 65 44.81 -6.85 13.68
CA GLU A 65 44.09 -6.25 12.54
C GLU A 65 42.64 -6.00 12.92
N ALA A 66 42.01 -6.93 13.63
CA ALA A 66 40.67 -6.77 14.18
C ALA A 66 40.58 -5.61 15.19
N ASP A 67 41.57 -5.50 16.10
CA ASP A 67 41.67 -4.40 17.06
C ASP A 67 41.84 -3.04 16.37
N GLN A 68 42.66 -2.99 15.31
CA GLN A 68 42.86 -1.78 14.51
C GLN A 68 41.57 -1.36 13.79
N LEU A 69 40.83 -2.30 13.21
CA LEU A 69 39.52 -2.03 12.60
C LEU A 69 38.52 -1.50 13.63
N LEU A 70 38.46 -2.10 14.82
CA LEU A 70 37.56 -1.64 15.89
C LEU A 70 37.94 -0.24 16.41
N ALA A 71 39.23 0.05 16.57
CA ALA A 71 39.71 1.38 16.94
C ALA A 71 39.35 2.42 15.87
N THR A 72 39.50 2.04 14.60
CA THR A 72 39.14 2.90 13.45
C THR A 72 37.64 3.20 13.45
N PHE A 73 36.79 2.18 13.62
CA PHE A 73 35.33 2.32 13.71
C PHE A 73 34.91 3.37 14.73
N LYS A 74 35.47 3.28 15.96
CA LYS A 74 35.17 4.24 17.03
C LYS A 74 35.69 5.64 16.73
N SER A 75 36.84 5.76 16.06
CA SER A 75 37.46 7.05 15.78
C SER A 75 36.77 7.82 14.64
N VAL A 76 36.43 7.15 13.54
CA VAL A 76 35.89 7.78 12.31
C VAL A 76 34.49 8.34 12.54
N HIS A 77 33.72 7.70 13.42
CA HIS A 77 32.34 8.08 13.71
C HIS A 77 32.18 8.85 15.02
N SER A 78 33.30 9.36 15.57
CA SER A 78 33.31 10.15 16.82
C SER A 78 32.65 9.44 18.02
N LEU A 79 32.78 8.10 18.09
CA LEU A 79 32.15 7.26 19.10
C LEU A 79 33.07 6.98 20.31
N LYS A 80 34.28 7.55 20.35
CA LYS A 80 35.28 7.23 21.39
C LYS A 80 34.77 7.44 22.82
N GLU A 81 33.90 8.41 23.01
CA GLU A 81 33.34 8.79 24.30
C GLU A 81 31.89 8.30 24.49
N ILE A 82 31.34 7.59 23.51
CA ILE A 82 29.97 7.09 23.57
C ILE A 82 30.00 5.59 23.86
N GLU A 83 29.43 5.20 24.99
CA GLU A 83 29.30 3.80 25.35
C GLU A 83 28.43 3.06 24.34
N GLU A 84 28.89 1.90 23.85
CA GLU A 84 28.21 1.10 22.83
C GLU A 84 26.79 0.66 23.26
N VAL A 85 26.58 0.53 24.57
CA VAL A 85 25.29 0.17 25.18
C VAL A 85 24.29 1.34 25.19
N SER A 86 24.72 2.58 24.96
CA SER A 86 23.88 3.77 25.02
C SER A 86 23.08 3.98 23.73
N ALA A 87 21.82 4.42 23.85
CA ALA A 87 21.00 4.82 22.69
C ALA A 87 21.64 5.95 21.86
N ASP A 88 22.53 6.77 22.45
CA ASP A 88 23.24 7.82 21.72
C ASP A 88 24.26 7.25 20.71
N PHE A 89 24.83 6.06 20.97
CA PHE A 89 25.74 5.37 20.05
C PHE A 89 25.04 5.04 18.73
N VAL A 90 23.88 4.40 18.82
CA VAL A 90 23.07 4.04 17.65
C VAL A 90 22.55 5.30 16.96
N GLY A 91 22.15 6.32 17.73
CA GLY A 91 21.70 7.59 17.20
C GLY A 91 22.77 8.32 16.37
N GLU A 92 24.04 8.28 16.79
CA GLU A 92 25.14 8.87 16.04
C GLU A 92 25.44 8.12 14.74
N LEU A 93 25.43 6.78 14.79
CA LEU A 93 25.56 5.97 13.58
C LEU A 93 24.43 6.27 12.58
N ALA A 94 23.19 6.37 13.06
CA ALA A 94 22.04 6.67 12.22
C ALA A 94 22.09 8.08 11.59
N ARG A 95 22.63 9.08 12.29
CA ARG A 95 22.87 10.43 11.73
C ARG A 95 23.89 10.40 10.59
N ASN A 96 24.90 9.53 10.70
CA ASN A 96 25.96 9.37 9.72
C ASN A 96 25.73 8.13 8.81
N TYR A 97 24.47 7.82 8.50
CA TYR A 97 24.06 6.59 7.81
C TYR A 97 24.93 6.21 6.61
N TYR A 98 25.09 7.12 5.64
CA TYR A 98 25.86 6.82 4.43
C TYR A 98 27.37 6.67 4.68
N PRO A 99 28.05 7.60 5.39
CA PRO A 99 29.46 7.42 5.77
C PRO A 99 29.73 6.13 6.55
N VAL A 100 28.84 5.77 7.49
CA VAL A 100 28.96 4.52 8.27
C VAL A 100 28.83 3.31 7.35
N ASN A 101 27.86 3.30 6.44
CA ASN A 101 27.70 2.20 5.49
C ASN A 101 28.92 2.03 4.57
N ASP A 102 29.48 3.12 4.02
CA ASP A 102 30.70 3.08 3.20
C ASP A 102 31.87 2.43 3.96
N TRP A 103 32.05 2.84 5.23
CA TRP A 103 33.11 2.30 6.08
C TRP A 103 32.85 0.82 6.38
N CYS A 104 31.63 0.45 6.79
CA CYS A 104 31.29 -0.92 7.14
C CYS A 104 31.41 -1.90 5.97
N VAL A 105 31.04 -1.51 4.75
CA VAL A 105 31.22 -2.36 3.56
C VAL A 105 32.71 -2.65 3.34
N SER A 106 33.58 -1.65 3.51
CA SER A 106 35.03 -1.81 3.36
C SER A 106 35.62 -2.68 4.49
N ALA A 107 35.26 -2.40 5.74
CA ALA A 107 35.73 -3.15 6.90
C ALA A 107 35.26 -4.62 6.85
N LEU A 108 34.03 -4.89 6.44
CA LEU A 108 33.54 -6.25 6.27
C LEU A 108 34.23 -6.99 5.12
N ALA A 109 34.73 -6.27 4.12
CA ALA A 109 35.55 -6.86 3.06
C ALA A 109 36.91 -7.34 3.61
N ASP A 110 37.56 -6.53 4.47
CA ASP A 110 38.80 -6.91 5.17
C ASP A 110 38.56 -8.09 6.14
N LEU A 111 37.47 -8.04 6.91
CA LEU A 111 37.09 -9.12 7.81
C LEU A 111 36.76 -10.41 7.05
N ALA A 112 36.11 -10.32 5.89
CA ALA A 112 35.82 -11.49 5.06
C ALA A 112 37.10 -12.24 4.63
N GLU A 113 38.17 -11.51 4.29
CA GLU A 113 39.49 -12.08 3.98
C GLU A 113 40.12 -12.76 5.21
N ILE A 114 40.05 -12.13 6.39
CA ILE A 114 40.54 -12.77 7.62
C ILE A 114 39.75 -14.06 7.91
N LEU A 115 38.42 -14.01 7.78
CA LEU A 115 37.56 -15.18 7.99
C LEU A 115 37.79 -16.28 6.96
N TYR A 116 38.18 -15.95 5.74
CA TYR A 116 38.59 -16.93 4.74
C TYR A 116 39.82 -17.73 5.21
N ASP A 117 40.85 -17.01 5.69
CA ASP A 117 42.13 -17.59 6.10
C ASP A 117 42.00 -18.48 7.34
N ILE A 118 41.32 -17.98 8.39
CA ILE A 118 41.33 -18.62 9.71
C ILE A 118 39.96 -19.15 10.16
N GLY A 119 38.93 -19.00 9.31
CA GLY A 119 37.56 -19.39 9.64
C GLY A 119 37.43 -20.88 9.94
N THR A 120 36.76 -21.19 11.06
CA THR A 120 36.36 -22.56 11.42
C THR A 120 34.90 -22.55 11.88
N PRO A 121 34.20 -23.70 11.85
CA PRO A 121 32.84 -23.80 12.39
C PRO A 121 32.75 -23.34 13.86
N ALA A 122 33.77 -23.65 14.68
CA ALA A 122 33.84 -23.21 16.07
C ALA A 122 33.93 -21.67 16.16
N LEU A 123 34.84 -21.06 15.40
CA LEU A 123 34.96 -19.59 15.35
C LEU A 123 33.66 -18.92 14.89
N MET A 124 32.96 -19.49 13.89
CA MET A 124 31.67 -18.95 13.43
C MET A 124 30.60 -19.02 14.52
N SER A 125 30.60 -20.08 15.34
CA SER A 125 29.72 -20.21 16.50
C SER A 125 30.03 -19.14 17.56
N ASP A 126 31.32 -18.90 17.84
CA ASP A 126 31.74 -17.87 18.80
C ASP A 126 31.37 -16.45 18.33
N ILE A 127 31.53 -16.17 17.03
CA ILE A 127 31.07 -14.92 16.41
C ILE A 127 29.56 -14.79 16.55
N ALA A 128 28.78 -15.83 16.22
CA ALA A 128 27.32 -15.77 16.32
C ALA A 128 26.85 -15.52 17.77
N ALA A 129 27.51 -16.12 18.76
CA ALA A 129 27.22 -15.87 20.18
C ALA A 129 27.58 -14.44 20.60
N ALA A 130 28.72 -13.90 20.14
CA ALA A 130 29.10 -12.52 20.40
C ALA A 130 28.12 -11.52 19.75
N GLU A 131 27.72 -11.76 18.51
CA GLU A 131 26.73 -10.96 17.78
C GLU A 131 25.37 -10.96 18.48
N ALA A 132 24.90 -12.11 18.97
CA ALA A 132 23.63 -12.20 19.70
C ALA A 132 23.65 -11.36 20.98
N ARG A 133 24.72 -11.48 21.80
CA ARG A 133 24.89 -10.66 23.01
C ARG A 133 24.95 -9.16 22.68
N LEU A 134 25.74 -8.77 21.69
CA LEU A 134 25.83 -7.37 21.27
C LEU A 134 24.51 -6.83 20.72
N LEU A 135 23.76 -7.66 20.00
CA LEU A 135 22.44 -7.28 19.52
C LEU A 135 21.47 -7.09 20.68
N GLU A 136 21.63 -7.77 21.81
CA GLU A 136 20.88 -7.53 23.04
C GLU A 136 21.36 -6.30 23.82
N GLU A 137 22.66 -5.98 23.79
CA GLU A 137 23.27 -4.91 24.60
C GLU A 137 23.24 -3.52 23.94
N ILE A 138 23.58 -3.43 22.64
CA ILE A 138 23.82 -2.15 21.95
C ILE A 138 22.55 -1.28 21.97
N GLY A 139 22.70 -0.04 22.43
CA GLY A 139 21.62 0.93 22.47
C GLY A 139 20.52 0.69 23.51
N THR A 140 20.65 -0.30 24.40
CA THR A 140 19.59 -0.61 25.39
C THR A 140 19.55 0.26 26.62
N GLN A 141 20.61 1.02 26.88
CA GLN A 141 20.61 2.00 27.95
C GLN A 141 20.06 3.34 27.45
N PRO A 142 19.31 4.08 28.29
CA PRO A 142 18.87 5.43 27.97
C PRO A 142 20.06 6.30 27.53
N GLY A 143 19.86 7.08 26.47
CA GLY A 143 20.84 8.08 26.07
C GLY A 143 20.92 9.21 27.11
N GLN A 144 22.05 9.92 27.15
CA GLN A 144 22.18 11.14 27.97
C GLN A 144 21.13 12.21 27.60
N ARG A 145 20.59 12.12 26.38
CA ARG A 145 19.54 13.01 25.86
C ARG A 145 18.10 12.56 26.18
N GLY A 146 17.91 11.59 27.07
CA GLY A 146 16.58 11.11 27.50
C GLY A 146 15.80 10.39 26.39
N LYS A 147 16.49 9.86 25.37
CA LYS A 147 15.87 8.98 24.38
C LYS A 147 15.61 7.62 25.02
N ASP A 148 14.38 7.15 24.91
CA ASP A 148 14.03 5.78 25.27
C ASP A 148 14.85 4.80 24.43
N PRO A 149 15.39 3.74 25.06
CA PRO A 149 16.09 2.71 24.31
C PRO A 149 15.14 2.02 23.33
N PRO A 150 15.59 1.69 22.10
CA PRO A 150 14.82 0.87 21.20
C PRO A 150 14.58 -0.51 21.82
N ALA A 151 13.40 -1.08 21.57
CA ALA A 151 13.10 -2.46 21.93
C ALA A 151 14.18 -3.41 21.40
N ALA A 152 14.43 -4.50 22.13
CA ALA A 152 15.32 -5.56 21.70
C ALA A 152 14.94 -6.05 20.29
N ASP A 153 15.93 -6.33 19.45
CA ASP A 153 15.66 -6.86 18.11
C ASP A 153 15.29 -8.35 18.22
N PRO A 154 14.05 -8.74 17.90
CA PRO A 154 13.62 -10.13 18.07
C PRO A 154 14.18 -11.06 16.98
N VAL A 155 14.82 -10.52 15.95
CA VAL A 155 15.32 -11.30 14.81
C VAL A 155 16.83 -11.48 14.96
N PRO A 156 17.36 -12.70 15.09
CA PRO A 156 18.79 -12.91 15.15
C PRO A 156 19.51 -12.47 13.86
N LEU A 157 20.81 -12.24 13.96
CA LEU A 157 21.67 -12.08 12.80
C LEU A 157 21.87 -13.43 12.09
N ARG A 158 21.92 -13.43 10.76
CA ARG A 158 22.14 -14.66 9.98
C ARG A 158 23.59 -15.13 10.19
N ALA A 159 23.77 -16.40 10.54
CA ALA A 159 25.11 -16.99 10.65
C ALA A 159 25.91 -16.82 9.33
N ILE A 160 27.19 -16.52 9.46
CA ILE A 160 28.10 -16.33 8.31
C ILE A 160 28.28 -17.66 7.57
N ASP A 161 27.95 -17.68 6.28
CA ASP A 161 28.17 -18.83 5.41
C ASP A 161 29.65 -18.90 4.97
N LEU A 162 30.48 -19.51 5.81
CA LEU A 162 31.92 -19.63 5.58
C LEU A 162 32.25 -20.33 4.26
N ASN A 163 31.47 -21.35 3.87
CA ASN A 163 31.69 -22.07 2.62
C ASN A 163 31.37 -21.20 1.40
N GLY A 164 30.27 -20.44 1.45
CA GLY A 164 29.97 -19.46 0.41
C GLY A 164 31.03 -18.37 0.30
N LEU A 165 31.55 -17.90 1.44
CA LEU A 165 32.62 -16.91 1.50
C LEU A 165 33.91 -17.44 0.85
N ARG A 166 34.29 -18.69 1.16
CA ARG A 166 35.43 -19.38 0.53
C ARG A 166 35.29 -19.48 -0.98
N LYS A 167 34.15 -19.97 -1.47
CA LYS A 167 33.89 -20.06 -2.91
C LYS A 167 34.02 -18.71 -3.64
N LEU A 168 33.68 -17.60 -2.99
CA LEU A 168 33.80 -16.26 -3.57
C LEU A 168 35.25 -15.78 -3.67
N LEU A 169 36.09 -16.15 -2.70
CA LEU A 169 37.48 -15.69 -2.60
C LEU A 169 38.49 -16.66 -3.23
N GLU A 170 38.11 -17.92 -3.48
CA GLU A 170 38.91 -18.96 -4.12
C GLU A 170 39.35 -18.63 -5.57
N ASN A 171 38.83 -17.57 -6.21
CA ASN A 171 39.23 -17.19 -7.57
C ASN A 171 40.36 -16.13 -7.58
N PRO A 172 41.64 -16.54 -7.72
CA PRO A 172 42.79 -15.64 -7.65
C PRO A 172 42.81 -14.54 -8.73
N ARG A 173 42.10 -14.73 -9.85
CA ARG A 173 42.04 -13.73 -10.93
C ARG A 173 41.09 -12.55 -10.63
N LYS A 174 40.30 -12.64 -9.55
CA LYS A 174 39.30 -11.64 -9.16
C LYS A 174 39.31 -11.34 -7.66
N VAL A 175 40.41 -11.57 -6.95
CA VAL A 175 40.45 -11.47 -5.48
C VAL A 175 39.98 -10.10 -4.98
N ALA A 176 40.39 -9.00 -5.61
CA ALA A 176 39.95 -7.66 -5.23
C ALA A 176 38.42 -7.48 -5.39
N ASP A 177 37.85 -7.92 -6.50
CA ASP A 177 36.40 -7.88 -6.74
C ASP A 177 35.64 -8.85 -5.82
N GLY A 178 36.21 -10.03 -5.56
CA GLY A 178 35.67 -11.05 -4.67
C GLY A 178 35.61 -10.58 -3.23
N LYS A 179 36.64 -9.87 -2.77
CA LYS A 179 36.72 -9.25 -1.44
C LYS A 179 35.62 -8.22 -1.23
N ILE A 180 35.47 -7.27 -2.17
CA ILE A 180 34.41 -6.24 -2.12
C ILE A 180 33.03 -6.89 -2.16
N THR A 181 32.85 -7.90 -3.01
CA THR A 181 31.60 -8.68 -3.12
C THR A 181 31.27 -9.36 -1.79
N ALA A 182 32.23 -10.03 -1.16
CA ALA A 182 32.05 -10.70 0.12
C ALA A 182 31.70 -9.72 1.24
N GLY A 183 32.41 -8.58 1.32
CA GLY A 183 32.10 -7.52 2.28
C GLY A 183 30.68 -6.98 2.12
N LYS A 184 30.25 -6.71 0.88
CA LYS A 184 28.88 -6.26 0.60
C LYS A 184 27.82 -7.31 0.93
N ILE A 185 28.10 -8.60 0.74
CA ILE A 185 27.19 -9.68 1.15
C ILE A 185 27.03 -9.70 2.67
N LEU A 186 28.14 -9.67 3.43
CA LEU A 186 28.09 -9.65 4.89
C LEU A 186 27.33 -8.42 5.41
N PHE A 187 27.53 -7.26 4.76
CA PHE A 187 26.79 -6.03 5.06
C PHE A 187 25.28 -6.23 4.86
N LEU A 188 24.86 -6.70 3.69
CA LEU A 188 23.44 -6.89 3.37
C LEU A 188 22.77 -7.96 4.24
N GLU A 189 23.49 -9.04 4.57
CA GLU A 189 22.99 -10.07 5.49
C GLU A 189 22.82 -9.54 6.91
N ALA A 190 23.72 -8.69 7.40
CA ALA A 190 23.57 -8.01 8.69
C ALA A 190 22.35 -7.09 8.71
N MET A 191 22.14 -6.35 7.60
CA MET A 191 20.96 -5.49 7.39
C MET A 191 19.66 -6.30 7.21
N GLY A 192 19.74 -7.62 7.06
CA GLY A 192 18.59 -8.51 7.01
C GLY A 192 18.04 -8.79 5.61
N PHE A 193 18.79 -8.52 4.54
CA PHE A 193 18.35 -8.77 3.15
C PHE A 193 17.98 -10.22 2.87
N SER A 194 18.63 -11.16 3.53
CA SER A 194 18.32 -12.58 3.44
C SER A 194 17.17 -13.04 4.33
N CYS A 195 16.66 -12.17 5.22
CA CYS A 195 15.68 -12.53 6.23
C CYS A 195 14.29 -11.99 5.87
N GLN A 196 13.33 -12.88 5.64
CA GLN A 196 11.95 -12.51 5.32
C GLN A 196 11.25 -11.77 6.47
N GLU A 197 11.67 -12.06 7.71
CA GLU A 197 11.16 -11.36 8.89
C GLU A 197 11.67 -9.91 8.98
N MET A 198 12.85 -9.62 8.43
CA MET A 198 13.35 -8.24 8.31
C MET A 198 12.76 -7.56 7.09
N MET A 199 13.07 -8.04 5.88
CA MET A 199 12.75 -7.35 4.61
C MET A 199 11.39 -7.74 3.99
N SER A 200 10.47 -8.17 4.84
CA SER A 200 9.06 -8.44 4.54
C SER A 200 8.76 -9.50 3.48
N GLY A 201 8.34 -10.69 3.94
CA GLY A 201 7.51 -11.63 3.20
C GLY A 201 8.18 -12.43 2.07
N GLU A 202 7.38 -13.31 1.46
CA GLU A 202 7.76 -14.19 0.37
C GLU A 202 6.69 -14.19 -0.72
N LEU A 203 7.06 -13.73 -1.93
CA LEU A 203 6.15 -13.57 -3.07
C LEU A 203 5.99 -14.84 -3.93
N SER A 204 6.93 -15.79 -3.77
CA SER A 204 7.00 -17.06 -4.49
C SER A 204 6.06 -18.12 -3.93
N LEU A 205 5.48 -17.91 -2.75
CA LEU A 205 4.55 -18.86 -2.15
C LEU A 205 3.32 -19.07 -3.04
N ALA A 206 2.86 -20.33 -3.09
CA ALA A 206 1.67 -20.69 -3.84
C ALA A 206 0.40 -20.22 -3.10
N GLY A 207 -0.46 -19.49 -3.80
CA GLY A 207 -1.75 -19.02 -3.28
C GLY A 207 -1.66 -17.75 -2.41
N ARG A 208 -2.74 -16.96 -2.41
CA ARG A 208 -2.78 -15.65 -1.75
C ARG A 208 -2.71 -15.73 -0.22
N LYS A 209 -3.33 -16.74 0.40
CA LYS A 209 -3.30 -16.93 1.86
C LYS A 209 -1.89 -17.16 2.39
N ALA A 210 -1.09 -17.99 1.69
CA ALA A 210 0.30 -18.23 2.06
C ALA A 210 1.14 -16.96 1.92
N VAL A 211 0.96 -16.23 0.81
CA VAL A 211 1.58 -14.90 0.61
C VAL A 211 1.19 -13.96 1.75
N ALA A 212 -0.10 -13.78 2.04
CA ALA A 212 -0.59 -12.90 3.11
C ALA A 212 0.02 -13.27 4.47
N HIS A 213 0.06 -14.56 4.80
CA HIS A 213 0.64 -15.05 6.05
C HIS A 213 2.14 -14.70 6.17
N SER A 214 2.91 -14.77 5.08
CA SER A 214 4.34 -14.42 5.08
C SER A 214 4.61 -12.94 5.43
N PHE A 215 3.66 -12.05 5.10
CA PHE A 215 3.74 -10.64 5.46
C PHE A 215 3.26 -10.36 6.89
N ARG A 216 2.61 -11.34 7.55
CA ARG A 216 2.00 -11.18 8.88
C ARG A 216 1.07 -9.96 8.87
N ASN A 217 1.20 -9.08 9.86
CA ASN A 217 0.40 -7.86 10.00
C ASN A 217 1.12 -6.61 9.46
N ARG A 218 2.13 -6.77 8.58
CA ARG A 218 2.92 -5.64 8.07
C ARG A 218 2.27 -4.93 6.89
N LEU A 219 1.41 -5.60 6.14
CA LEU A 219 0.66 -4.94 5.07
C LEU A 219 -0.42 -4.04 5.70
N ARG A 220 -0.19 -2.74 5.57
CA ARG A 220 -1.14 -1.68 5.98
C ARG A 220 -2.08 -1.31 4.84
N ARG A 221 -3.17 -0.64 5.20
CA ARG A 221 -4.23 -0.19 4.28
C ARG A 221 -3.68 0.58 3.08
N ARG A 222 -2.75 1.51 3.29
CA ARG A 222 -2.13 2.29 2.21
C ARG A 222 -1.40 1.46 1.14
N HIS A 223 -0.82 0.30 1.50
CA HIS A 223 -0.20 -0.60 0.51
C HIS A 223 -1.27 -1.24 -0.38
N HIS A 224 -2.39 -1.67 0.22
CA HIS A 224 -3.53 -2.20 -0.54
C HIS A 224 -4.16 -1.14 -1.44
N VAL A 225 -4.28 0.11 -0.97
CA VAL A 225 -4.75 1.22 -1.81
C VAL A 225 -3.86 1.40 -3.04
N LEU A 226 -2.53 1.45 -2.89
CA LEU A 226 -1.61 1.55 -4.03
C LEU A 226 -1.78 0.40 -5.02
N ALA A 227 -1.95 -0.83 -4.52
CA ALA A 227 -2.21 -2.00 -5.36
C ALA A 227 -3.54 -1.90 -6.13
N ARG A 228 -4.62 -1.45 -5.47
CA ARG A 228 -5.92 -1.23 -6.10
C ARG A 228 -5.87 -0.14 -7.17
N LEU A 229 -5.21 0.98 -6.89
CA LEU A 229 -5.01 2.06 -7.86
C LEU A 229 -4.22 1.60 -9.10
N ALA A 230 -3.22 0.74 -8.91
CA ALA A 230 -2.52 0.11 -10.02
C ALA A 230 -3.42 -0.86 -10.81
N ARG A 231 -4.25 -1.67 -10.12
CA ARG A 231 -5.23 -2.56 -10.76
C ARG A 231 -6.28 -1.79 -11.57
N GLU A 232 -6.67 -0.60 -11.13
CA GLU A 232 -7.54 0.32 -11.89
C GLU A 232 -6.86 0.92 -13.15
N GLY A 233 -5.55 0.73 -13.31
CA GLY A 233 -4.76 1.36 -14.38
C GLY A 233 -4.44 2.84 -14.12
N LEU A 234 -4.65 3.34 -12.90
CA LEU A 234 -4.48 4.76 -12.54
C LEU A 234 -3.05 5.11 -12.11
N SER A 235 -2.35 4.13 -11.55
CA SER A 235 -0.94 4.25 -11.15
C SER A 235 -0.14 3.04 -11.65
N PRO A 236 0.01 2.87 -12.98
CA PRO A 236 0.69 1.71 -13.54
C PRO A 236 2.22 1.76 -13.32
N ILE A 237 2.79 2.89 -12.88
CA ILE A 237 4.20 3.00 -12.53
C ILE A 237 4.29 3.56 -11.12
N LEU A 238 5.08 2.91 -10.28
CA LEU A 238 5.43 3.34 -8.93
C LEU A 238 6.93 3.29 -8.76
N LEU A 239 7.52 4.35 -8.19
CA LEU A 239 8.93 4.42 -7.84
C LEU A 239 9.07 4.24 -6.34
N THR A 240 10.11 3.53 -5.92
CA THR A 240 10.43 3.38 -4.51
C THR A 240 11.93 3.27 -4.26
N THR A 241 12.37 3.87 -3.16
CA THR A 241 13.71 3.68 -2.58
C THR A 241 13.75 2.53 -1.58
N ASN A 242 12.60 1.91 -1.29
CA ASN A 242 12.50 0.88 -0.27
C ASN A 242 12.97 -0.47 -0.82
N PHE A 243 13.64 -1.24 0.03
CA PHE A 243 14.18 -2.55 -0.32
C PHE A 243 13.20 -3.70 -0.05
N ASP A 244 12.30 -3.50 0.92
CA ASP A 244 11.27 -4.44 1.39
C ASP A 244 10.24 -4.78 0.32
N LEU A 245 9.43 -5.82 0.55
CA LEU A 245 8.43 -6.28 -0.44
C LEU A 245 6.97 -5.92 -0.10
N LEU A 246 6.70 -4.92 0.72
CA LEU A 246 5.34 -4.62 1.17
C LEU A 246 4.44 -4.19 0.00
N ILE A 247 4.97 -3.40 -0.94
CA ILE A 247 4.20 -2.96 -2.12
C ILE A 247 3.92 -4.16 -3.04
N GLU A 248 4.94 -4.96 -3.34
CA GLU A 248 4.82 -6.16 -4.16
C GLU A 248 3.87 -7.19 -3.52
N GLY A 249 3.92 -7.34 -2.19
CA GLY A 249 3.02 -8.20 -1.43
C GLY A 249 1.57 -7.75 -1.59
N ALA A 250 1.30 -6.45 -1.45
CA ALA A 250 -0.04 -5.91 -1.69
C ALA A 250 -0.50 -6.09 -3.14
N TYR A 251 0.40 -5.96 -4.14
CA TYR A 251 0.09 -6.21 -5.54
C TYR A 251 -0.28 -7.68 -5.77
N ARG A 252 0.51 -8.61 -5.23
CA ARG A 252 0.21 -10.04 -5.27
C ARG A 252 -1.15 -10.38 -4.68
N LEU A 253 -1.44 -9.80 -3.52
CA LEU A 253 -2.71 -9.99 -2.82
C LEU A 253 -3.90 -9.38 -3.58
N ALA A 254 -3.71 -8.25 -4.27
CA ALA A 254 -4.72 -7.62 -5.12
C ALA A 254 -5.03 -8.41 -6.41
N GLY A 255 -4.30 -9.50 -6.68
CA GLY A 255 -4.53 -10.38 -7.83
C GLY A 255 -3.53 -10.21 -8.97
N PHE A 256 -2.44 -9.47 -8.79
CA PHE A 256 -1.39 -9.41 -9.80
C PHE A 256 -0.54 -10.69 -9.82
N GLN A 257 -0.12 -11.09 -11.01
CA GLN A 257 0.88 -12.11 -11.27
C GLN A 257 2.22 -11.44 -11.59
N GLU A 258 3.33 -12.00 -11.11
CA GLU A 258 4.65 -11.43 -11.45
C GLU A 258 4.98 -11.73 -12.92
N TRP A 259 5.25 -10.68 -13.68
CA TRP A 259 5.60 -10.77 -15.10
C TRP A 259 6.92 -11.53 -15.28
N GLY A 260 6.90 -12.53 -16.16
CA GLY A 260 8.06 -13.39 -16.43
C GLY A 260 8.32 -14.46 -15.38
N ALA A 261 7.48 -14.62 -14.35
CA ALA A 261 7.63 -15.73 -13.41
C ALA A 261 7.23 -17.07 -14.09
N PRO A 262 7.98 -18.18 -13.88
CA PRO A 262 7.69 -19.48 -14.49
C PRO A 262 6.27 -19.99 -14.20
N ASN A 263 5.73 -19.62 -13.03
CA ASN A 263 4.41 -19.99 -12.57
C ASN A 263 3.31 -18.97 -12.97
N ALA A 264 3.63 -17.90 -13.70
CA ALA A 264 2.64 -16.91 -14.13
C ALA A 264 1.59 -17.53 -15.07
N ALA A 265 1.99 -18.48 -15.93
CA ALA A 265 1.07 -19.21 -16.79
C ALA A 265 0.12 -20.16 -16.02
N ALA A 266 0.45 -20.53 -14.78
CA ALA A 266 -0.32 -21.49 -13.97
C ALA A 266 -1.34 -20.83 -13.04
N ALA A 267 -1.35 -19.50 -12.93
CA ALA A 267 -2.37 -18.78 -12.18
C ALA A 267 -3.68 -18.73 -12.99
N GLY A 268 -4.32 -19.90 -12.97
CA GLY A 268 -5.73 -20.22 -13.11
C GLY A 268 -6.45 -19.66 -14.32
N ASP A 269 -6.74 -20.54 -15.30
CA ASP A 269 -7.89 -20.39 -16.21
C ASP A 269 -9.21 -20.07 -15.48
N ASP A 270 -9.25 -20.22 -14.15
CA ASP A 270 -10.41 -19.97 -13.31
C ASP A 270 -10.53 -18.51 -12.83
N GLU A 271 -9.48 -17.66 -12.87
CA GLU A 271 -9.62 -16.25 -12.44
C GLU A 271 -10.37 -15.40 -13.47
N PRO A 272 -11.29 -14.50 -13.04
CA PRO A 272 -11.87 -13.52 -13.95
C PRO A 272 -10.79 -12.66 -14.61
N PRO A 273 -10.84 -12.48 -15.94
CA PRO A 273 -9.82 -11.72 -16.66
C PRO A 273 -9.82 -10.25 -16.24
N THR A 274 -8.64 -9.63 -16.29
CA THR A 274 -8.45 -8.20 -16.00
C THR A 274 -7.50 -7.58 -17.02
N ARG A 275 -7.63 -6.27 -17.28
CA ARG A 275 -6.79 -5.48 -18.19
C ARG A 275 -5.34 -5.46 -17.75
N HIS A 276 -5.10 -5.32 -16.45
CA HIS A 276 -3.77 -5.30 -15.83
C HIS A 276 -3.56 -6.52 -14.92
N PRO A 277 -3.34 -7.73 -15.47
CA PRO A 277 -3.17 -8.95 -14.67
C PRO A 277 -1.75 -9.09 -14.11
N TYR A 278 -0.78 -8.33 -14.64
CA TYR A 278 0.63 -8.49 -14.30
C TYR A 278 1.21 -7.30 -13.59
N PHE A 279 2.22 -7.56 -12.75
CA PHE A 279 3.14 -6.56 -12.27
C PHE A 279 4.58 -6.96 -12.56
N ALA A 280 5.44 -5.99 -12.84
CA ALA A 280 6.87 -6.18 -13.00
C ALA A 280 7.62 -5.42 -11.91
N ARG A 281 8.54 -6.11 -11.26
CA ARG A 281 9.49 -5.50 -10.35
C ARG A 281 10.80 -5.22 -11.08
N ILE A 282 11.15 -3.95 -11.16
CA ILE A 282 12.34 -3.43 -11.83
C ILE A 282 13.34 -3.01 -10.77
N ALA A 283 14.41 -3.77 -10.61
CA ALA A 283 15.43 -3.56 -9.56
C ALA A 283 16.83 -3.30 -10.13
N MET A 284 16.99 -3.41 -11.46
CA MET A 284 18.24 -3.20 -12.19
C MET A 284 17.95 -2.92 -13.66
N ALA A 285 18.97 -2.48 -14.39
CA ALA A 285 18.86 -2.09 -15.80
C ALA A 285 18.30 -3.19 -16.70
N SER A 286 18.78 -4.44 -16.59
CA SER A 286 18.29 -5.56 -17.41
C SER A 286 16.78 -5.76 -17.24
N HIS A 287 16.28 -5.72 -16.00
CA HIS A 287 14.84 -5.83 -15.72
C HIS A 287 14.03 -4.72 -16.41
N PHE A 288 14.58 -3.50 -16.51
CA PHE A 288 13.88 -2.39 -17.15
C PHE A 288 13.67 -2.62 -18.65
N PHE A 289 14.65 -3.22 -19.33
CA PHE A 289 14.54 -3.52 -20.76
C PHE A 289 13.79 -4.82 -21.04
N GLU A 290 13.91 -5.83 -20.18
CA GLU A 290 13.26 -7.14 -20.36
C GLU A 290 11.79 -7.17 -19.96
N LYS A 291 11.42 -6.50 -18.86
CA LYS A 291 10.10 -6.65 -18.23
C LYS A 291 9.11 -5.56 -18.59
N ARG A 292 9.51 -4.58 -19.41
CA ARG A 292 8.65 -3.48 -19.81
C ARG A 292 7.82 -3.89 -21.02
N ASP A 293 6.60 -4.39 -20.76
CA ASP A 293 5.64 -4.75 -21.81
C ASP A 293 4.45 -3.77 -21.90
N GLY A 294 4.07 -3.49 -23.16
CA GLY A 294 2.85 -2.95 -23.79
C GLY A 294 1.65 -2.37 -23.03
N GLY A 295 1.77 -1.93 -21.77
CA GLY A 295 0.69 -1.25 -21.03
C GLY A 295 -0.22 -2.15 -20.19
N ARG A 296 -0.03 -3.48 -20.20
CA ARG A 296 -0.78 -4.44 -19.34
C ARG A 296 -0.04 -4.82 -18.05
N VAL A 297 1.15 -4.26 -17.84
CA VAL A 297 2.02 -4.56 -16.70
C VAL A 297 2.14 -3.33 -15.81
N ALA A 298 1.79 -3.46 -14.53
CA ALA A 298 2.08 -2.43 -13.53
C ALA A 298 3.54 -2.55 -13.05
N SER A 299 4.33 -1.48 -13.12
CA SER A 299 5.76 -1.49 -12.81
C SER A 299 6.03 -0.93 -11.42
N ILE A 300 6.74 -1.70 -10.59
CA ILE A 300 7.33 -1.25 -9.33
C ILE A 300 8.83 -1.09 -9.55
N VAL A 301 9.28 0.16 -9.61
CA VAL A 301 10.67 0.54 -9.89
C VAL A 301 11.40 0.80 -8.57
N LYS A 302 12.35 -0.07 -8.25
CA LYS A 302 13.11 -0.06 -6.99
C LYS A 302 14.49 0.51 -7.23
N ILE A 303 14.60 1.84 -7.15
CA ILE A 303 15.80 2.56 -7.60
C ILE A 303 17.03 2.28 -6.73
N HIS A 304 16.85 1.86 -5.48
CA HIS A 304 17.95 1.45 -4.60
C HIS A 304 18.19 -0.07 -4.58
N GLY A 305 17.47 -0.83 -5.40
CA GLY A 305 17.55 -2.28 -5.43
C GLY A 305 16.49 -2.97 -4.56
N CYS A 306 16.62 -4.28 -4.39
CA CYS A 306 15.54 -5.11 -3.85
C CYS A 306 16.07 -6.28 -3.01
N ALA A 307 15.50 -6.48 -1.81
CA ALA A 307 15.87 -7.59 -0.95
C ALA A 307 15.57 -8.97 -1.57
N ASP A 308 14.46 -9.11 -2.30
CA ASP A 308 14.17 -10.35 -3.02
C ASP A 308 15.15 -10.64 -4.15
N ALA A 309 15.51 -9.63 -4.95
CA ALA A 309 16.47 -9.81 -6.03
C ALA A 309 17.83 -10.26 -5.48
N PHE A 310 18.24 -9.72 -4.32
CA PHE A 310 19.40 -10.22 -3.58
C PHE A 310 19.21 -11.69 -3.16
N ARG A 311 18.07 -12.05 -2.55
CA ARG A 311 17.78 -13.44 -2.13
C ARG A 311 17.86 -14.41 -3.30
N SER A 312 17.20 -14.09 -4.42
CA SER A 312 17.21 -14.90 -5.64
C SER A 312 18.62 -15.04 -6.19
N ALA A 313 19.36 -13.95 -6.36
CA ALA A 313 20.72 -13.98 -6.88
C ALA A 313 21.69 -14.72 -5.94
N ARG A 314 21.50 -14.62 -4.62
CA ARG A 314 22.32 -15.31 -3.62
C ARG A 314 22.08 -16.82 -3.60
N GLY A 315 20.85 -17.25 -3.88
CA GLY A 315 20.47 -18.65 -4.02
C GLY A 315 20.71 -19.24 -5.41
N SER A 316 21.01 -18.40 -6.40
CA SER A 316 21.28 -18.81 -7.78
C SER A 316 22.64 -19.48 -7.91
N ASN A 317 22.73 -20.50 -8.76
CA ASN A 317 24.01 -21.09 -9.18
C ASN A 317 24.72 -20.25 -10.25
N ASN A 318 24.07 -19.21 -10.78
CA ASN A 318 24.66 -18.31 -11.77
C ASN A 318 25.63 -17.32 -11.12
N THR A 319 26.92 -17.54 -11.33
CA THR A 319 28.01 -16.74 -10.73
C THR A 319 28.09 -15.30 -11.25
N THR A 320 27.33 -14.95 -12.30
CA THR A 320 27.33 -13.59 -12.89
C THR A 320 26.19 -12.70 -12.37
N GLU A 321 25.09 -13.30 -11.91
CA GLU A 321 23.89 -12.57 -11.44
C GLU A 321 24.17 -11.80 -10.15
N LEU A 322 24.81 -12.45 -9.16
CA LEU A 322 25.02 -11.86 -7.85
C LEU A 322 25.89 -10.59 -7.91
N PRO A 323 27.04 -10.54 -8.60
CA PRO A 323 27.80 -9.29 -8.74
C PRO A 323 27.02 -8.17 -9.45
N ALA A 324 26.25 -8.48 -10.50
CA ALA A 324 25.44 -7.49 -11.20
C ALA A 324 24.34 -6.93 -10.28
N MET A 325 23.67 -7.81 -9.53
CA MET A 325 22.69 -7.44 -8.52
C MET A 325 23.32 -6.57 -7.44
N LEU A 326 24.46 -6.97 -6.88
CA LEU A 326 25.13 -6.21 -5.83
C LEU A 326 25.46 -4.79 -6.27
N ARG A 327 25.85 -4.57 -7.52
CA ARG A 327 26.07 -3.21 -8.07
C ARG A 327 24.80 -2.36 -8.16
N SER A 328 23.64 -2.98 -8.37
CA SER A 328 22.35 -2.27 -8.43
C SER A 328 21.78 -1.88 -7.06
N ILE A 329 22.31 -2.41 -5.97
CA ILE A 329 21.87 -2.03 -4.62
C ILE A 329 22.63 -0.80 -4.15
N VAL A 330 21.89 0.23 -3.71
CA VAL A 330 22.42 1.51 -3.25
C VAL A 330 22.26 1.66 -1.74
N PHE A 331 23.39 1.70 -1.01
CA PHE A 331 23.44 1.89 0.45
C PHE A 331 24.51 2.85 0.92
N THR A 332 25.52 3.11 0.09
CA THR A 332 26.66 3.94 0.48
C THR A 332 26.64 5.30 -0.22
N TYR A 333 27.39 6.27 0.32
CA TYR A 333 27.42 7.62 -0.26
C TYR A 333 27.96 7.59 -1.69
N ARG A 334 28.99 6.78 -1.94
CA ARG A 334 29.55 6.58 -3.28
C ARG A 334 28.52 6.01 -4.25
N GLU A 335 27.72 5.06 -3.81
CA GLU A 335 26.68 4.43 -4.63
C GLU A 335 25.56 5.41 -4.94
N VAL A 336 25.13 6.22 -3.97
CA VAL A 336 24.17 7.29 -4.21
C VAL A 336 24.75 8.35 -5.15
N GLN A 337 25.99 8.80 -5.00
CA GLN A 337 26.56 9.74 -5.97
C GLN A 337 26.63 9.16 -7.39
N ASN A 338 26.89 7.85 -7.49
CA ASN A 338 26.99 7.12 -8.74
C ASN A 338 25.67 6.48 -9.20
N TRP A 339 24.53 6.69 -8.54
CA TRP A 339 23.24 6.20 -9.07
C TRP A 339 22.94 6.84 -10.44
N ARG A 340 23.59 7.98 -10.73
CA ARG A 340 23.65 8.64 -12.03
C ARG A 340 24.37 7.85 -13.14
N GLN A 341 25.20 6.85 -12.81
CA GLN A 341 25.88 6.01 -13.80
C GLN A 341 24.95 4.94 -14.38
N ASP A 342 23.96 4.49 -13.60
CA ASP A 342 22.82 3.74 -14.11
C ASP A 342 21.84 4.69 -14.83
N SER A 343 22.17 5.01 -16.08
CA SER A 343 21.40 5.96 -16.92
C SER A 343 19.89 5.71 -16.90
N TRP A 344 19.45 4.44 -16.88
CA TRP A 344 18.05 4.07 -16.99
C TRP A 344 17.16 4.65 -15.88
N SER A 345 17.56 4.58 -14.61
CA SER A 345 16.70 4.96 -13.47
C SER A 345 16.62 6.48 -13.35
N ARG A 346 17.75 7.16 -13.58
CA ARG A 346 17.85 8.61 -13.67
C ARG A 346 17.04 9.16 -14.83
N ASP A 347 17.21 8.60 -16.03
CA ASP A 347 16.52 9.07 -17.23
C ASP A 347 15.01 8.80 -17.13
N LEU A 348 14.61 7.71 -16.46
CA LEU A 348 13.22 7.45 -16.10
C LEU A 348 12.68 8.52 -15.13
N VAL A 349 13.37 8.81 -14.02
CA VAL A 349 12.95 9.85 -13.07
C VAL A 349 12.81 11.20 -13.78
N TYR A 350 13.80 11.58 -14.59
CA TYR A 350 13.77 12.77 -15.42
C TYR A 350 12.58 12.82 -16.38
N THR A 351 12.27 11.70 -17.04
CA THR A 351 11.13 11.59 -17.95
C THR A 351 9.83 11.78 -17.18
N LEU A 352 9.69 11.13 -16.02
CA LEU A 352 8.48 11.19 -15.23
C LEU A 352 8.24 12.59 -14.66
N LEU A 353 9.27 13.25 -14.10
CA LEU A 353 9.17 14.62 -13.61
C LEU A 353 8.75 15.62 -14.70
N ARG A 354 9.13 15.38 -15.97
CA ARG A 354 8.78 16.25 -17.10
C ARG A 354 7.42 15.94 -17.73
N THR A 355 6.87 14.76 -17.50
CA THR A 355 5.67 14.28 -18.24
C THR A 355 4.49 13.93 -17.36
N ARG A 356 4.68 13.81 -16.04
CA ARG A 356 3.67 13.36 -15.08
C ARG A 356 3.73 14.22 -13.81
N ALA A 357 2.61 14.26 -13.09
CA ALA A 357 2.63 14.71 -11.71
C ALA A 357 3.23 13.63 -10.81
N VAL A 358 4.04 14.01 -9.82
CA VAL A 358 4.68 13.06 -8.89
C VAL A 358 4.21 13.28 -7.46
N ALA A 359 3.77 12.21 -6.81
CA ALA A 359 3.38 12.20 -5.40
C ALA A 359 4.48 11.58 -4.52
N PHE A 360 5.15 12.41 -3.74
CA PHE A 360 6.17 11.98 -2.79
C PHE A 360 5.52 11.56 -1.47
N CYS A 361 5.63 10.28 -1.11
CA CYS A 361 5.02 9.73 0.10
C CYS A 361 6.06 9.03 0.97
N GLY A 362 6.27 9.54 2.19
CA GLY A 362 7.31 9.02 3.08
C GLY A 362 8.73 9.18 2.53
N TYR A 363 8.89 10.06 1.54
CA TYR A 363 10.16 10.42 0.95
C TYR A 363 11.00 11.17 2.00
N SER A 364 12.16 10.60 2.33
CA SER A 364 13.12 11.26 3.21
C SER A 364 14.12 12.03 2.37
N THR A 365 14.38 13.26 2.78
CA THR A 365 15.37 14.13 2.16
C THR A 365 16.79 13.83 2.64
N ALA A 366 16.94 12.76 3.43
CA ALA A 366 18.22 12.16 3.77
C ALA A 366 18.98 11.63 2.54
N ASP A 367 18.33 11.43 1.39
CA ASP A 367 19.00 11.24 0.10
C ASP A 367 19.19 12.59 -0.62
N PRO A 368 20.35 13.25 -0.45
CA PRO A 368 20.58 14.58 -1.02
C PRO A 368 20.65 14.53 -2.55
N VAL A 369 21.17 13.45 -3.14
CA VAL A 369 21.42 13.40 -4.59
C VAL A 369 20.11 13.26 -5.35
N LEU A 370 19.21 12.42 -4.87
CA LEU A 370 17.88 12.29 -5.45
C LEU A 370 17.05 13.56 -5.24
N HIS A 371 17.14 14.20 -4.07
CA HIS A 371 16.45 15.45 -3.79
C HIS A 371 16.90 16.55 -4.75
N ASP A 372 18.21 16.76 -4.88
CA ASP A 372 18.77 17.75 -5.82
C ASP A 372 18.38 17.42 -7.26
N THR A 373 18.33 16.14 -7.63
CA THR A 373 17.91 15.73 -8.99
C THR A 373 16.46 16.14 -9.27
N VAL A 374 15.55 15.91 -8.33
CA VAL A 374 14.14 16.33 -8.46
C VAL A 374 14.04 17.85 -8.55
N ARG A 375 14.67 18.59 -7.61
CA ARG A 375 14.62 20.06 -7.57
C ARG A 375 15.17 20.67 -8.84
N ASN A 376 16.38 20.27 -9.25
CA ASN A 376 17.07 20.82 -10.41
C ASN A 376 16.29 20.56 -11.71
N THR A 377 15.57 19.43 -11.81
CA THR A 377 14.71 19.15 -12.99
C THR A 377 13.59 20.17 -13.11
N TYR A 378 12.90 20.47 -12.02
CA TYR A 378 11.83 21.48 -12.04
C TYR A 378 12.38 22.89 -12.24
N GLU A 379 13.55 23.21 -11.71
CA GLU A 379 14.21 24.51 -11.97
C GLU A 379 14.63 24.66 -13.44
N GLU A 380 15.13 23.59 -14.07
CA GLU A 380 15.41 23.55 -15.51
C GLU A 380 14.12 23.77 -16.33
N MET A 381 13.02 23.14 -15.94
CA MET A 381 11.71 23.35 -16.57
C MET A 381 11.25 24.80 -16.42
N ALA A 382 11.41 25.39 -15.23
CA ALA A 382 11.04 26.78 -14.96
C ALA A 382 11.85 27.78 -15.81
N GLN A 383 13.14 27.53 -16.02
CA GLN A 383 13.98 28.38 -16.88
C GLN A 383 13.55 28.33 -18.36
N ARG A 384 12.96 27.22 -18.80
CA ARG A 384 12.46 27.04 -20.18
C ARG A 384 11.03 27.49 -20.36
N ALA A 385 10.25 27.53 -19.28
CA ALA A 385 8.90 28.03 -19.31
C ALA A 385 8.95 29.51 -19.73
N LYS A 386 8.36 29.83 -20.89
CA LYS A 386 7.99 31.23 -21.16
C LYS A 386 7.03 31.66 -20.05
N PRO A 387 7.05 32.90 -19.56
CA PRO A 387 5.99 33.39 -18.69
C PRO A 387 4.67 33.32 -19.47
N THR A 388 3.94 32.21 -19.35
CA THR A 388 2.67 31.97 -20.01
C THR A 388 1.55 32.31 -19.06
N SER A 389 0.62 33.11 -19.59
CA SER A 389 -0.71 33.48 -19.10
C SER A 389 -0.83 33.80 -17.61
N PRO A 390 -1.08 35.07 -17.23
CA PRO A 390 -1.45 35.40 -15.85
C PRO A 390 -2.66 34.56 -15.43
N GLY A 391 -2.46 33.59 -14.53
CA GLY A 391 -3.52 32.67 -14.09
C GLY A 391 -3.09 31.34 -13.50
N ALA A 392 -1.86 30.85 -13.72
CA ALA A 392 -1.39 29.59 -13.15
C ALA A 392 -1.43 29.61 -11.62
N GLN A 393 -2.03 28.58 -11.01
CA GLN A 393 -2.17 28.48 -9.55
C GLN A 393 -1.27 27.37 -8.99
N GLY A 394 -0.81 27.51 -7.75
CA GLY A 394 0.05 26.50 -7.10
C GLY A 394 -0.60 25.12 -6.94
N GLU A 395 -1.93 25.01 -7.09
CA GLU A 395 -2.68 23.75 -7.10
C GLU A 395 -2.40 22.90 -8.34
N GLU A 396 -1.98 23.53 -9.44
CA GLU A 396 -1.68 22.88 -10.72
C GLU A 396 -0.23 22.37 -10.79
N ALA A 397 0.58 22.61 -9.75
CA ALA A 397 1.97 22.17 -9.72
C ALA A 397 2.07 20.64 -9.90
N PRO A 398 3.00 20.13 -10.74
CA PRO A 398 3.12 18.70 -11.05
C PRO A 398 3.79 17.89 -9.91
N ALA A 399 3.66 18.34 -8.67
CA ALA A 399 4.19 17.66 -7.51
C ALA A 399 3.24 17.75 -6.32
N PHE A 400 3.16 16.64 -5.58
CA PHE A 400 2.46 16.51 -4.30
C PHE A 400 3.41 15.95 -3.25
N PHE A 401 3.28 16.39 -2.01
CA PHE A 401 4.15 15.95 -0.93
C PHE A 401 3.32 15.56 0.30
N PHE A 402 3.45 14.32 0.75
CA PHE A 402 2.81 13.82 1.96
C PHE A 402 3.79 13.84 3.13
N ALA A 403 3.41 14.54 4.20
CA ALA A 403 4.27 14.67 5.39
C ALA A 403 3.47 14.70 6.70
N PRO A 404 4.08 14.34 7.85
CA PRO A 404 3.42 14.45 9.15
C PRO A 404 2.96 15.87 9.46
N ALA A 405 1.78 16.02 10.06
CA ALA A 405 1.23 17.30 10.47
C ALA A 405 2.14 18.00 11.49
N GLY A 406 2.43 19.28 11.24
CA GLY A 406 3.37 20.06 12.04
C GLY A 406 4.83 19.90 11.65
N SER A 407 5.18 18.89 10.83
CA SER A 407 6.46 18.90 10.13
C SER A 407 6.36 19.93 9.00
N LYS A 408 7.28 20.89 8.98
CA LYS A 408 7.51 21.76 7.82
C LYS A 408 8.82 21.33 7.20
N GLU A 409 8.78 20.21 6.50
CA GLU A 409 9.98 19.66 5.86
C GLU A 409 10.44 20.63 4.78
N PHE A 410 11.52 21.35 5.09
CA PHE A 410 12.07 22.42 4.26
C PHE A 410 12.24 21.95 2.81
N HIS A 411 12.88 20.81 2.62
CA HIS A 411 13.13 20.21 1.31
C HIS A 411 11.86 19.78 0.56
N GLY A 412 10.84 19.27 1.25
CA GLY A 412 9.56 18.96 0.61
C GLY A 412 8.88 20.21 0.04
N LEU A 413 8.93 21.31 0.80
CA LEU A 413 8.44 22.62 0.34
C LEU A 413 9.30 23.19 -0.79
N GLU A 414 10.61 22.98 -0.81
CA GLU A 414 11.47 23.38 -1.93
C GLU A 414 11.10 22.67 -3.23
N VAL A 415 10.84 21.37 -3.18
CA VAL A 415 10.36 20.61 -4.36
C VAL A 415 9.04 21.19 -4.88
N LEU A 416 8.08 21.46 -4.00
CA LEU A 416 6.78 22.03 -4.39
C LEU A 416 6.91 23.44 -4.98
N ARG A 417 7.79 24.27 -4.42
CA ARG A 417 8.08 25.61 -4.97
C ARG A 417 8.74 25.54 -6.34
N ALA A 418 9.70 24.63 -6.52
CA ALA A 418 10.34 24.41 -7.81
C ALA A 418 9.31 23.93 -8.85
N ALA A 419 8.45 22.96 -8.47
CA ALA A 419 7.37 22.47 -9.34
C ALA A 419 6.34 23.56 -9.69
N SER A 420 5.97 24.44 -8.76
CA SER A 420 5.12 25.61 -9.04
C SER A 420 5.77 26.57 -10.03
N ARG A 421 7.07 26.86 -9.90
CA ARG A 421 7.78 27.70 -10.86
C ARG A 421 7.87 27.06 -12.24
N ALA A 422 7.97 25.73 -12.30
CA ALA A 422 8.01 24.98 -13.56
C ALA A 422 6.75 25.17 -14.43
N ILE A 423 5.62 25.56 -13.83
CA ILE A 423 4.37 25.89 -14.53
C ILE A 423 4.10 27.41 -14.60
N GLY A 424 5.06 28.25 -14.23
CA GLY A 424 4.96 29.71 -14.36
C GLY A 424 4.44 30.47 -13.14
N VAL A 425 4.34 29.85 -11.96
CA VAL A 425 3.98 30.58 -10.72
C VAL A 425 5.16 31.42 -10.22
N GLU A 426 5.08 32.75 -10.33
CA GLU A 426 6.16 33.68 -9.95
C GLU A 426 6.49 33.66 -8.45
N HIS A 427 5.46 33.65 -7.60
CA HIS A 427 5.59 33.78 -6.15
C HIS A 427 4.88 32.61 -5.42
N PRO A 428 5.44 31.38 -5.49
CA PRO A 428 4.85 30.23 -4.84
C PRO A 428 4.82 30.41 -3.32
N LYS A 429 3.75 29.94 -2.67
CA LYS A 429 3.59 30.02 -1.21
C LYS A 429 4.76 29.35 -0.50
N LEU A 430 5.32 30.03 0.49
CA LEU A 430 6.48 29.53 1.22
C LEU A 430 6.13 28.36 2.16
N ILE A 431 5.05 28.47 2.92
CA ILE A 431 4.81 27.57 4.08
C ILE A 431 3.49 26.80 4.04
N ASP A 432 2.55 27.18 3.16
CA ASP A 432 1.23 26.56 3.04
C ASP A 432 0.91 26.29 1.57
N HIS A 433 1.73 25.44 0.96
CA HIS A 433 1.54 25.03 -0.42
C HIS A 433 0.29 24.11 -0.50
N PRO A 434 -0.62 24.31 -1.47
CA PRO A 434 -1.84 23.51 -1.57
C PRO A 434 -1.57 22.00 -1.76
N ASN A 435 -0.53 21.66 -2.52
CA ASN A 435 -0.10 20.27 -2.73
C ASN A 435 0.77 19.69 -1.60
N TYR A 436 0.90 20.38 -0.46
CA TYR A 436 1.45 19.81 0.78
C TYR A 436 0.32 19.14 1.57
N LEU A 437 0.30 17.82 1.51
CA LEU A 437 -0.76 16.96 2.05
C LEU A 437 -0.32 16.42 3.42
N SER A 438 -0.69 17.14 4.47
CA SER A 438 -0.33 16.76 5.84
C SER A 438 -1.21 15.65 6.39
N PHE A 439 -0.61 14.67 7.09
CA PHE A 439 -1.33 13.61 7.79
C PHE A 439 -0.91 13.52 9.27
N ASN A 440 -1.78 13.07 10.14
CA ASN A 440 -1.47 12.90 11.56
C ASN A 440 -0.63 11.64 11.82
N ALA A 441 0.24 11.70 12.82
CA ALA A 441 0.92 10.49 13.28
C ALA A 441 -0.12 9.51 13.86
N SER A 442 0.06 8.21 13.62
CA SER A 442 -0.91 7.17 14.06
C SER A 442 -1.12 7.10 15.57
N SER A 443 -0.19 7.64 16.36
CA SER A 443 -0.30 7.78 17.81
C SER A 443 -1.26 8.89 18.26
N ARG A 444 -1.62 9.83 17.38
CA ARG A 444 -2.56 10.90 17.71
C ARG A 444 -4.00 10.39 17.61
N PRO A 445 -4.92 10.90 18.43
CA PRO A 445 -6.34 10.54 18.36
C PRO A 445 -7.08 11.23 17.20
N GLU A 446 -6.49 12.27 16.61
CA GLU A 446 -7.06 13.03 15.49
C GLU A 446 -7.16 12.18 14.22
N LEU A 447 -8.19 12.42 13.41
CA LEU A 447 -8.36 11.78 12.10
C LEU A 447 -7.24 12.16 11.12
N ALA A 448 -7.18 11.40 10.03
CA ALA A 448 -6.31 11.60 8.89
C ALA A 448 -4.86 11.19 9.14
N ASP A 449 -4.66 10.02 9.74
CA ASP A 449 -3.36 9.37 9.61
C ASP A 449 -3.06 9.00 8.14
N LEU A 450 -1.88 8.44 7.87
CA LEU A 450 -1.48 8.10 6.51
C LEU A 450 -2.38 7.03 5.88
N ASP A 451 -2.84 6.04 6.65
CA ASP A 451 -3.72 4.98 6.16
C ASP A 451 -5.11 5.52 5.87
N GLU A 452 -5.64 6.39 6.74
CA GLU A 452 -6.92 7.08 6.57
C GLU A 452 -6.87 8.05 5.38
N SER A 453 -5.75 8.76 5.18
CA SER A 453 -5.57 9.65 4.02
C SER A 453 -5.64 8.88 2.70
N PHE A 454 -4.94 7.74 2.60
CA PHE A 454 -4.97 6.88 1.41
C PHE A 454 -6.34 6.23 1.19
N ALA A 455 -7.03 5.85 2.27
CA ALA A 455 -8.39 5.33 2.18
C ALA A 455 -9.38 6.36 1.61
N TRP A 456 -9.27 7.61 2.07
CA TRP A 456 -10.08 8.70 1.53
C TRP A 456 -9.77 9.01 0.06
N ILE A 457 -8.49 8.99 -0.33
CA ILE A 457 -8.08 9.14 -1.73
C ILE A 457 -8.72 8.05 -2.58
N PHE A 458 -8.64 6.79 -2.14
CA PHE A 458 -9.24 5.67 -2.87
C PHE A 458 -10.76 5.80 -2.96
N HIS A 459 -11.42 6.18 -1.86
CA HIS A 459 -12.85 6.45 -1.81
C HIS A 459 -13.26 7.53 -2.83
N ALA A 460 -12.57 8.66 -2.87
CA ALA A 460 -12.82 9.74 -3.80
C ALA A 460 -12.59 9.31 -5.27
N VAL A 461 -11.52 8.56 -5.55
CA VAL A 461 -11.26 7.99 -6.89
C VAL A 461 -12.41 7.04 -7.29
N PHE A 462 -12.82 6.15 -6.40
CA PHE A 462 -13.86 5.17 -6.67
C PHE A 462 -15.23 5.85 -6.92
N ARG A 463 -15.59 6.85 -6.10
CA ARG A 463 -16.81 7.66 -6.29
C ARG A 463 -16.85 8.33 -7.66
N ARG A 464 -15.73 8.93 -8.10
CA ARG A 464 -15.63 9.49 -9.45
C ARG A 464 -15.81 8.42 -10.53
N ARG A 465 -15.24 7.23 -10.36
CA ARG A 465 -15.43 6.11 -11.30
C ARG A 465 -16.88 5.63 -11.32
N GLN A 466 -17.56 5.58 -10.18
CA GLN A 466 -18.99 5.25 -10.12
C GLN A 466 -19.84 6.27 -10.89
N ILE A 467 -19.62 7.57 -10.66
CA ILE A 467 -20.34 8.63 -11.37
C ILE A 467 -20.09 8.55 -12.89
N GLN A 468 -18.84 8.34 -13.30
CA GLN A 468 -18.49 8.12 -14.71
C GLN A 468 -19.18 6.88 -15.30
N ALA A 469 -19.21 5.78 -14.56
CA ALA A 469 -19.86 4.55 -14.97
C ALA A 469 -21.39 4.73 -15.10
N VAL A 470 -22.03 5.42 -14.16
CA VAL A 470 -23.45 5.75 -14.20
C VAL A 470 -23.78 6.59 -15.44
N ARG A 471 -23.00 7.66 -15.69
CA ARG A 471 -23.17 8.51 -16.87
C ARG A 471 -23.02 7.76 -18.19
N ALA A 472 -22.06 6.83 -18.25
CA ALA A 472 -21.73 6.12 -19.48
C ALA A 472 -22.65 4.93 -19.77
N GLU A 473 -22.97 4.11 -18.77
CA GLU A 473 -23.51 2.75 -18.97
C GLU A 473 -24.84 2.47 -18.26
N LEU A 474 -25.34 3.37 -17.39
CA LEU A 474 -26.55 3.08 -16.60
C LEU A 474 -27.75 2.76 -17.50
N GLY A 475 -27.95 3.55 -18.56
CA GLY A 475 -29.05 3.35 -19.50
C GLY A 475 -29.04 1.96 -20.14
N SER A 476 -27.88 1.51 -20.63
CA SER A 476 -27.68 0.20 -21.25
C SER A 476 -27.95 -0.93 -20.26
N VAL A 477 -27.38 -0.86 -19.06
CA VAL A 477 -27.49 -1.91 -18.04
C VAL A 477 -28.91 -2.02 -17.51
N VAL A 478 -29.57 -0.90 -17.20
CA VAL A 478 -30.94 -0.91 -16.72
C VAL A 478 -31.88 -1.43 -17.80
N SER A 479 -31.67 -1.08 -19.07
CA SER A 479 -32.49 -1.61 -20.17
C SER A 479 -32.37 -3.13 -20.29
N LEU A 480 -31.15 -3.66 -20.16
CA LEU A 480 -30.88 -5.09 -20.14
C LEU A 480 -31.58 -5.79 -18.96
N LEU A 481 -31.51 -5.21 -17.76
CA LEU A 481 -32.06 -5.80 -16.54
C LEU A 481 -33.57 -5.67 -16.40
N LEU A 482 -34.18 -4.61 -16.95
CA LEU A 482 -35.63 -4.40 -16.89
C LEU A 482 -36.37 -4.98 -18.11
N GLY A 483 -35.64 -5.33 -19.16
CA GLY A 483 -36.19 -5.77 -20.45
C GLY A 483 -36.81 -4.64 -21.29
N HIS A 484 -36.66 -3.38 -20.87
CA HIS A 484 -37.12 -2.20 -21.60
C HIS A 484 -36.30 -0.97 -21.22
N PRO A 485 -36.21 0.05 -22.10
CA PRO A 485 -35.53 1.30 -21.77
C PRO A 485 -36.10 1.98 -20.53
N ALA A 486 -35.22 2.53 -19.68
CA ALA A 486 -35.63 3.38 -18.58
C ALA A 486 -35.84 4.83 -19.06
N PRO A 487 -36.86 5.55 -18.56
CA PRO A 487 -37.05 6.97 -18.87
C PRO A 487 -35.83 7.81 -18.49
N SER A 488 -35.39 8.71 -19.38
CA SER A 488 -34.20 9.57 -19.16
C SER A 488 -34.28 10.40 -17.86
N ARG A 489 -35.49 10.81 -17.45
CA ARG A 489 -35.69 11.52 -16.17
C ARG A 489 -35.27 10.69 -14.96
N LEU A 490 -35.48 9.37 -14.99
CA LEU A 490 -35.15 8.48 -13.88
C LEU A 490 -33.66 8.14 -13.88
N LEU A 491 -33.06 7.98 -15.06
CA LEU A 491 -31.60 7.84 -15.20
C LEU A 491 -30.89 9.06 -14.62
N ARG A 492 -31.32 10.27 -14.99
CA ARG A 492 -30.78 11.53 -14.45
C ARG A 492 -30.98 11.63 -12.93
N LYS A 493 -32.14 11.23 -12.41
CA LYS A 493 -32.37 11.21 -10.97
C LYS A 493 -31.37 10.34 -10.21
N VAL A 494 -31.04 9.15 -10.71
CA VAL A 494 -30.05 8.26 -10.08
C VAL A 494 -28.65 8.87 -10.12
N GLU A 495 -28.30 9.55 -11.22
CA GLU A 495 -27.05 10.32 -11.33
C GLU A 495 -27.02 11.47 -10.30
N ASP A 496 -28.05 12.31 -10.26
CA ASP A 496 -28.17 13.44 -9.34
C ASP A 496 -28.13 12.98 -7.87
N ASP A 497 -28.80 11.87 -7.53
CA ASP A 497 -28.77 11.29 -6.19
C ASP A 497 -27.34 10.78 -5.86
N LEU A 498 -26.63 10.14 -6.79
CA LEU A 498 -25.25 9.70 -6.53
C LEU A 498 -24.29 10.89 -6.31
N GLU A 499 -24.46 11.99 -7.04
CA GLU A 499 -23.71 13.23 -6.84
C GLU A 499 -24.03 13.86 -5.48
N CYS A 500 -25.32 13.95 -5.14
CA CYS A 500 -25.77 14.42 -3.84
C CYS A 500 -25.16 13.61 -2.69
N LEU A 501 -25.09 12.27 -2.83
CA LEU A 501 -24.42 11.42 -1.85
C LEU A 501 -22.95 11.80 -1.68
N TRP A 502 -22.22 11.97 -2.78
CA TRP A 502 -20.81 12.32 -2.75
C TRP A 502 -20.56 13.71 -2.13
N ASP A 503 -21.40 14.70 -2.43
CA ASP A 503 -21.32 16.03 -1.83
C ASP A 503 -21.59 16.00 -0.32
N VAL A 504 -22.57 15.21 0.10
CA VAL A 504 -22.90 15.01 1.53
C VAL A 504 -21.75 14.32 2.27
N GLU A 505 -21.10 13.30 1.66
CA GLU A 505 -19.93 12.62 2.22
C GLU A 505 -18.73 13.58 2.37
N GLN A 506 -18.44 14.40 1.36
CA GLN A 506 -17.37 15.41 1.41
C GLN A 506 -17.64 16.50 2.46
N ALA A 507 -18.87 17.02 2.50
CA ALA A 507 -19.26 18.05 3.46
C ALA A 507 -19.15 17.54 4.91
N ALA A 508 -19.54 16.29 5.16
CA ALA A 508 -19.36 15.66 6.46
C ALA A 508 -17.88 15.45 6.81
N ALA A 509 -17.07 15.02 5.85
CA ALA A 509 -15.64 14.83 6.05
C ALA A 509 -14.92 16.11 6.46
N ALA A 510 -15.31 17.25 5.88
CA ALA A 510 -14.74 18.56 6.21
C ALA A 510 -15.06 19.02 7.64
N GLN A 511 -16.10 18.45 8.25
CA GLN A 511 -16.59 18.80 9.58
C GLN A 511 -16.18 17.78 10.66
N TRP A 512 -15.49 16.70 10.30
CA TRP A 512 -15.14 15.66 11.26
C TRP A 512 -14.19 16.18 12.35
N PRO A 513 -14.61 16.16 13.63
CA PRO A 513 -13.75 16.58 14.72
C PRO A 513 -12.67 15.52 14.99
N ALA A 514 -11.67 15.90 15.78
CA ALA A 514 -10.70 14.98 16.37
C ALA A 514 -11.32 14.13 17.50
N HIS A 515 -12.34 13.33 17.19
CA HIS A 515 -13.07 12.51 18.16
C HIS A 515 -13.27 11.07 17.64
N PRO A 516 -13.26 10.02 18.50
CA PRO A 516 -13.44 8.63 18.08
C PRO A 516 -14.71 8.36 17.25
N SER A 517 -15.80 9.09 17.53
CA SER A 517 -17.04 8.99 16.75
C SER A 517 -16.86 9.40 15.28
N ALA A 518 -15.95 10.34 15.01
CA ALA A 518 -15.63 10.77 13.65
C ALA A 518 -14.81 9.70 12.91
N ARG A 519 -13.88 9.02 13.58
CA ARG A 519 -13.17 7.86 13.00
C ARG A 519 -14.11 6.73 12.62
N LYS A 520 -15.15 6.48 13.42
CA LYS A 520 -16.18 5.52 13.07
C LYS A 520 -16.99 5.96 11.85
N ALA A 521 -17.46 7.20 11.81
CA ALA A 521 -18.17 7.74 10.64
C ALA A 521 -17.29 7.72 9.37
N PHE A 522 -16.00 8.07 9.50
CA PHE A 522 -15.00 7.92 8.45
C PHE A 522 -14.95 6.47 7.96
N ALA A 523 -14.73 5.51 8.86
CA ALA A 523 -14.63 4.10 8.53
C ALA A 523 -15.90 3.57 7.84
N ASP A 524 -17.08 3.89 8.38
CA ASP A 524 -18.38 3.49 7.83
C ASP A 524 -18.58 4.07 6.41
N THR A 525 -18.12 5.31 6.16
CA THR A 525 -18.20 5.98 4.85
C THR A 525 -17.31 5.32 3.81
N VAL A 526 -16.01 5.22 4.09
CA VAL A 526 -15.04 4.67 3.13
C VAL A 526 -15.20 3.16 2.93
N ALA A 527 -15.85 2.45 3.86
CA ALA A 527 -16.08 1.02 3.75
C ALA A 527 -17.01 0.65 2.57
N TRP A 528 -17.81 1.59 2.07
CA TRP A 528 -18.60 1.37 0.85
C TRP A 528 -17.70 1.08 -0.34
N THR A 529 -16.67 1.90 -0.52
CA THR A 529 -15.76 1.80 -1.65
C THR A 529 -14.60 0.86 -1.40
N GLU A 530 -14.25 0.57 -0.13
CA GLU A 530 -13.13 -0.34 0.18
C GLU A 530 -13.53 -1.80 0.40
N HIS A 531 -14.78 -2.06 0.78
CA HIS A 531 -15.26 -3.38 1.12
C HIS A 531 -16.51 -3.76 0.32
N PHE A 532 -17.61 -2.99 0.41
CA PHE A 532 -18.88 -3.37 -0.21
C PHE A 532 -18.80 -3.48 -1.74
N HIS A 533 -18.45 -2.38 -2.43
CA HIS A 533 -18.40 -2.37 -3.89
C HIS A 533 -17.32 -3.31 -4.44
N PRO A 534 -16.08 -3.34 -3.90
CA PRO A 534 -15.09 -4.31 -4.35
C PRO A 534 -15.56 -5.77 -4.18
N ALA A 535 -16.20 -6.11 -3.05
CA ALA A 535 -16.74 -7.46 -2.85
C ALA A 535 -17.88 -7.77 -3.82
N LEU A 536 -18.76 -6.80 -4.10
CA LEU A 536 -19.86 -6.96 -5.05
C LEU A 536 -19.36 -7.16 -6.49
N LEU A 537 -18.39 -6.36 -6.93
CA LEU A 537 -17.79 -6.47 -8.27
C LEU A 537 -17.05 -7.80 -8.43
N ARG A 538 -16.29 -8.19 -7.42
CA ARG A 538 -15.63 -9.49 -7.34
C ARG A 538 -16.61 -10.65 -7.46
N ASP A 539 -17.67 -10.64 -6.66
CA ASP A 539 -18.67 -11.71 -6.69
C ASP A 539 -19.41 -11.77 -8.04
N THR A 540 -19.66 -10.60 -8.64
CA THR A 540 -20.28 -10.53 -9.98
C THR A 540 -19.34 -11.12 -11.04
N ALA A 541 -18.05 -10.76 -11.00
CA ALA A 541 -17.03 -11.27 -11.91
C ALA A 541 -16.85 -12.79 -11.81
N ILE A 542 -16.76 -13.30 -10.59
CA ILE A 542 -16.67 -14.74 -10.33
C ILE A 542 -17.91 -15.46 -10.85
N THR A 543 -19.10 -14.94 -10.57
CA THR A 543 -20.34 -15.59 -10.99
C THR A 543 -20.49 -15.58 -12.50
N GLN A 544 -20.13 -14.47 -13.18
CA GLN A 544 -20.11 -14.43 -14.64
C GLN A 544 -19.12 -15.46 -15.20
N ARG A 545 -17.93 -15.59 -14.61
CA ARG A 545 -16.93 -16.58 -15.04
C ARG A 545 -17.47 -18.01 -14.94
N ILE A 546 -18.15 -18.34 -13.84
CA ILE A 546 -18.79 -19.66 -13.66
C ILE A 546 -19.89 -19.88 -14.69
N ALA A 547 -20.75 -18.88 -14.90
CA ALA A 547 -21.83 -18.95 -15.90
C ALA A 547 -21.28 -19.23 -17.31
N TRP A 548 -20.17 -18.57 -17.68
CA TRP A 548 -19.51 -18.78 -18.97
C TRP A 548 -18.82 -20.14 -19.09
N GLN A 549 -18.20 -20.64 -18.03
CA GLN A 549 -17.51 -21.93 -18.06
C GLN A 549 -18.45 -23.13 -17.87
N GLY A 550 -19.67 -22.91 -17.38
CA GLY A 550 -20.63 -23.98 -17.08
C GLY A 550 -20.21 -24.92 -15.95
N ARG A 551 -19.19 -24.55 -15.15
CA ARG A 551 -18.66 -25.35 -14.04
C ARG A 551 -18.19 -24.47 -12.86
N PRO A 552 -18.22 -24.97 -11.61
CA PRO A 552 -17.63 -24.26 -10.47
C PRO A 552 -16.11 -24.06 -10.61
N LEU A 553 -15.58 -22.97 -10.06
CA LEU A 553 -14.13 -22.70 -10.01
C LEU A 553 -13.46 -23.53 -8.91
N ILE A 554 -12.25 -24.03 -9.18
CA ILE A 554 -11.50 -24.88 -8.23
C ILE A 554 -11.05 -24.08 -6.99
N ALA A 555 -10.77 -22.79 -7.15
CA ALA A 555 -10.24 -21.90 -6.10
C ALA A 555 -11.21 -20.78 -5.68
N PHE A 556 -12.52 -21.06 -5.69
CA PHE A 556 -13.57 -20.07 -5.43
C PHE A 556 -13.41 -19.32 -4.10
N ASP A 557 -13.09 -20.02 -3.02
CA ASP A 557 -12.94 -19.40 -1.68
C ASP A 557 -11.70 -18.49 -1.61
N ASP A 558 -10.65 -18.79 -2.37
CA ASP A 558 -9.44 -17.96 -2.42
C ASP A 558 -9.64 -16.70 -3.27
N LEU A 559 -10.56 -16.74 -4.25
CA LEU A 559 -10.96 -15.56 -5.01
C LEU A 559 -11.85 -14.65 -4.18
N ARG A 560 -12.63 -15.16 -3.23
CA ARG A 560 -13.47 -14.36 -2.32
C ARG A 560 -12.74 -13.79 -1.11
N ASP A 561 -11.47 -14.14 -0.93
CA ASP A 561 -10.62 -13.52 0.09
C ASP A 561 -10.64 -11.98 -0.06
N GLY A 562 -10.77 -11.26 1.06
CA GLY A 562 -10.92 -9.79 1.12
C GLY A 562 -9.81 -9.02 0.40
N HIS A 563 -8.69 -9.68 0.13
CA HIS A 563 -7.53 -9.11 -0.53
C HIS A 563 -7.62 -9.05 -2.06
N TRP A 564 -8.30 -10.00 -2.72
CA TRP A 564 -8.39 -10.00 -4.19
C TRP A 564 -9.30 -8.86 -4.67
N TYR A 565 -8.80 -8.09 -5.63
CA TYR A 565 -9.46 -6.89 -6.13
C TYR A 565 -9.83 -7.05 -7.61
N TYR A 566 -11.12 -6.90 -7.90
CA TYR A 566 -11.64 -6.77 -9.26
C TYR A 566 -11.91 -5.28 -9.55
N PRO A 567 -11.20 -4.66 -10.51
CA PRO A 567 -11.31 -3.22 -10.75
C PRO A 567 -12.69 -2.78 -11.23
N ALA A 568 -13.13 -1.61 -10.77
CA ALA A 568 -14.34 -0.95 -11.25
C ALA A 568 -14.24 -0.60 -12.74
N ASN A 569 -13.03 -0.32 -13.23
CA ASN A 569 -12.82 0.00 -14.64
C ASN A 569 -12.86 -1.22 -15.59
N GLU A 570 -12.95 -2.45 -15.08
CA GLU A 570 -13.10 -3.64 -15.95
C GLU A 570 -14.50 -3.73 -16.57
N ASN A 571 -15.53 -3.38 -15.80
CA ASN A 571 -16.92 -3.43 -16.25
C ASN A 571 -17.71 -2.26 -15.67
N PHE A 572 -17.75 -1.15 -16.42
CA PHE A 572 -18.51 0.05 -16.05
C PHE A 572 -19.99 -0.24 -15.83
N GLY A 573 -20.58 -1.18 -16.59
CA GLY A 573 -21.97 -1.52 -16.39
C GLY A 573 -22.26 -2.09 -15.00
N TRP A 574 -21.39 -2.96 -14.49
CA TRP A 574 -21.52 -3.49 -13.13
C TRP A 574 -21.22 -2.44 -12.07
N THR A 575 -20.26 -1.55 -12.30
CA THR A 575 -19.99 -0.44 -11.40
C THR A 575 -21.18 0.50 -11.29
N ALA A 576 -21.84 0.82 -12.41
CA ALA A 576 -23.07 1.60 -12.44
C ALA A 576 -24.20 0.91 -11.68
N TRP A 577 -24.39 -0.41 -11.90
CA TRP A 577 -25.38 -1.18 -11.15
C TRP A 577 -25.06 -1.26 -9.66
N GLY A 578 -23.79 -1.35 -9.28
CA GLY A 578 -23.35 -1.27 -7.89
C GLY A 578 -23.81 0.02 -7.21
N ALA A 579 -23.74 1.16 -7.91
CA ALA A 579 -24.27 2.43 -7.41
C ALA A 579 -25.80 2.39 -7.22
N VAL A 580 -26.54 1.78 -8.15
CA VAL A 580 -27.99 1.53 -8.00
C VAL A 580 -28.27 0.70 -6.73
N MET A 581 -27.48 -0.35 -6.46
CA MET A 581 -27.62 -1.16 -5.24
C MET A 581 -27.43 -0.35 -3.97
N GLU A 582 -26.39 0.49 -3.92
CA GLU A 582 -26.14 1.34 -2.75
C GLU A 582 -27.28 2.32 -2.51
N LEU A 583 -27.72 3.04 -3.56
CA LEU A 583 -28.83 4.00 -3.45
C LEU A 583 -30.13 3.31 -3.06
N ALA A 584 -30.42 2.15 -3.65
CA ALA A 584 -31.61 1.35 -3.33
C ALA A 584 -31.65 0.96 -1.85
N VAL A 585 -30.54 0.43 -1.31
CA VAL A 585 -30.48 0.04 0.11
C VAL A 585 -30.57 1.27 1.02
N ARG A 586 -29.90 2.37 0.67
CA ARG A 586 -29.97 3.62 1.45
C ARG A 586 -31.40 4.16 1.49
N HIS A 587 -32.09 4.24 0.35
CA HIS A 587 -33.48 4.70 0.28
C HIS A 587 -34.42 3.75 1.06
N LEU A 588 -34.27 2.44 0.91
CA LEU A 588 -35.07 1.46 1.64
C LEU A 588 -34.90 1.60 3.17
N VAL A 589 -33.65 1.70 3.64
CA VAL A 589 -33.36 1.84 5.07
C VAL A 589 -33.85 3.18 5.62
N ALA A 590 -33.73 4.26 4.84
CA ALA A 590 -34.26 5.57 5.20
C ALA A 590 -35.79 5.55 5.35
N GLU A 591 -36.50 4.92 4.40
CA GLU A 591 -37.95 4.75 4.43
C GLU A 591 -38.39 3.89 5.62
N LEU A 592 -37.73 2.76 5.87
CA LEU A 592 -38.00 1.89 7.03
C LEU A 592 -37.78 2.59 8.37
N SER A 593 -36.96 3.65 8.37
CA SER A 593 -36.65 4.46 9.55
C SER A 593 -37.52 5.70 9.70
N ASP A 594 -38.50 5.92 8.81
CA ASP A 594 -39.33 7.14 8.76
C ASP A 594 -38.48 8.41 8.59
N MET A 595 -37.37 8.31 7.85
CA MET A 595 -36.44 9.40 7.56
C MET A 595 -36.02 9.42 6.08
N PRO A 596 -36.97 9.43 5.12
CA PRO A 596 -36.65 9.32 3.69
C PRO A 596 -35.63 10.37 3.23
N ASP A 597 -35.71 11.61 3.72
CA ASP A 597 -34.80 12.70 3.35
C ASP A 597 -33.36 12.55 3.92
N GLN A 598 -33.11 11.56 4.77
CA GLN A 598 -31.80 11.33 5.39
C GLN A 598 -31.02 10.18 4.76
N TRP A 599 -31.46 9.64 3.63
CA TRP A 599 -30.84 8.46 2.99
C TRP A 599 -29.33 8.63 2.72
N ALA A 600 -28.87 9.84 2.35
CA ALA A 600 -27.47 10.14 2.11
C ALA A 600 -26.62 10.14 3.40
N LYS A 601 -27.25 10.37 4.56
CA LYS A 601 -26.59 10.54 5.86
C LYS A 601 -26.53 9.27 6.70
N LEU A 602 -27.11 8.16 6.25
CA LEU A 602 -27.21 6.90 7.02
C LEU A 602 -25.87 6.29 7.46
N SER A 603 -24.78 6.56 6.72
CA SER A 603 -23.42 6.11 7.06
C SER A 603 -22.58 7.18 7.80
N LEU A 604 -23.12 8.38 7.98
CA LEU A 604 -22.41 9.54 8.55
C LEU A 604 -22.72 9.77 10.04
N SER A 605 -23.69 9.05 10.60
CA SER A 605 -24.11 9.18 11.99
C SER A 605 -22.97 8.83 12.96
N SER A 606 -22.30 9.87 13.46
CA SER A 606 -21.21 9.76 14.42
C SER A 606 -21.70 9.39 15.84
N GLY A 607 -22.94 9.75 16.19
CA GLY A 607 -23.55 9.46 17.50
C GLY A 607 -24.30 8.13 17.56
N ASN A 608 -24.61 7.63 18.77
CA ASN A 608 -25.40 6.41 19.01
C ASN A 608 -26.87 6.50 18.51
N ALA A 609 -27.21 7.48 17.66
CA ALA A 609 -28.51 7.66 17.07
C ALA A 609 -28.61 6.84 15.76
N PRO A 610 -29.32 5.71 15.76
CA PRO A 610 -29.74 4.99 14.55
C PRO A 610 -30.90 5.71 13.84
N PRO A 611 -31.17 5.38 12.56
CA PRO A 611 -30.61 4.27 11.79
C PRO A 611 -29.14 4.44 11.39
N ARG A 612 -28.41 3.32 11.35
CA ARG A 612 -27.06 3.26 10.79
C ARG A 612 -27.01 2.17 9.73
N LEU A 613 -26.39 2.51 8.61
CA LEU A 613 -26.09 1.59 7.52
C LEU A 613 -24.58 1.62 7.28
N ALA A 614 -23.91 0.50 7.53
CA ALA A 614 -22.46 0.41 7.42
C ALA A 614 -22.04 -0.89 6.76
N PRO A 615 -21.18 -0.86 5.72
CA PRO A 615 -20.56 -2.07 5.20
C PRO A 615 -19.75 -2.85 6.23
N LEU A 616 -19.84 -4.18 6.16
CA LEU A 616 -19.05 -5.07 7.01
C LEU A 616 -17.64 -5.23 6.40
N THR A 617 -16.61 -4.91 7.19
CA THR A 617 -15.22 -4.83 6.72
C THR A 617 -14.45 -6.15 6.75
N ASN A 618 -14.91 -7.11 7.56
CA ASN A 618 -14.27 -8.41 7.76
C ASN A 618 -14.93 -9.56 6.99
N ASP A 619 -15.92 -9.25 6.15
CA ASP A 619 -16.64 -10.27 5.38
C ASP A 619 -16.00 -10.49 4.01
N THR A 620 -16.02 -11.76 3.58
CA THR A 620 -15.63 -12.18 2.23
C THR A 620 -16.72 -11.90 1.19
N MET A 621 -17.92 -11.54 1.64
CA MET A 621 -19.10 -11.27 0.84
C MET A 621 -19.49 -9.78 0.92
N PRO A 622 -20.15 -9.23 -0.11
CA PRO A 622 -20.78 -7.92 0.00
C PRO A 622 -21.89 -7.97 1.08
N ALA A 623 -21.63 -7.33 2.23
CA ALA A 623 -22.54 -7.36 3.36
C ALA A 623 -22.61 -6.00 4.07
N LEU A 624 -23.76 -5.73 4.67
CA LEU A 624 -24.09 -4.48 5.35
C LEU A 624 -24.65 -4.79 6.75
N ALA A 625 -24.28 -3.99 7.74
CA ALA A 625 -24.95 -3.91 9.02
C ALA A 625 -26.01 -2.81 8.97
N VAL A 626 -27.23 -3.16 9.35
CA VAL A 626 -28.38 -2.26 9.47
C VAL A 626 -28.82 -2.24 10.92
N THR A 627 -28.85 -1.07 11.57
CA THR A 627 -29.36 -0.93 12.93
C THR A 627 -30.62 -0.09 12.95
N SER A 628 -31.70 -0.59 13.56
CA SER A 628 -32.97 0.11 13.73
C SER A 628 -32.98 0.92 15.04
N GLY A 629 -33.27 2.24 15.01
CA GLY A 629 -33.83 3.05 16.11
C GLY A 629 -33.18 3.01 17.53
N ALA A 630 -33.26 4.12 18.28
CA ALA A 630 -32.54 4.29 19.56
C ALA A 630 -32.92 3.24 20.66
N ALA A 631 -33.92 2.40 20.42
CA ALA A 631 -34.47 1.41 21.34
C ALA A 631 -34.01 -0.05 21.12
N GLY A 632 -33.11 -0.37 20.18
CA GLY A 632 -32.75 -1.78 19.91
C GLY A 632 -31.43 -1.99 19.16
N PRO A 633 -30.31 -2.28 19.84
CA PRO A 633 -28.97 -2.34 19.24
C PRO A 633 -28.68 -3.61 18.43
N LEU A 634 -29.67 -4.46 18.14
CA LEU A 634 -29.43 -5.70 17.38
C LEU A 634 -29.22 -5.35 15.89
N PRO A 635 -27.99 -5.47 15.35
CA PRO A 635 -27.78 -5.21 13.94
C PRO A 635 -28.45 -6.34 13.14
N VAL A 636 -29.16 -6.00 12.07
CA VAL A 636 -29.51 -6.97 11.02
C VAL A 636 -28.35 -6.97 10.03
N ARG A 637 -27.78 -8.15 9.77
CA ARG A 637 -26.83 -8.33 8.66
C ARG A 637 -27.61 -8.54 7.38
N LEU A 638 -27.42 -7.66 6.42
CA LEU A 638 -27.89 -7.84 5.04
C LEU A 638 -26.72 -8.38 4.20
N GLU A 639 -26.82 -9.62 3.74
CA GLU A 639 -25.81 -10.28 2.92
C GLU A 639 -26.30 -10.43 1.49
N LEU A 640 -25.48 -10.03 0.52
CA LEU A 640 -25.75 -10.22 -0.89
C LEU A 640 -24.95 -11.43 -1.38
N SER A 641 -25.64 -12.41 -1.98
CA SER A 641 -25.02 -13.64 -2.50
C SER A 641 -25.40 -13.83 -3.97
N LEU A 642 -24.40 -13.76 -4.84
CA LEU A 642 -24.59 -14.01 -6.28
C LEU A 642 -24.21 -15.46 -6.61
N GLY A 643 -25.06 -16.14 -7.39
CA GLY A 643 -24.75 -17.42 -8.04
C GLY A 643 -24.99 -18.71 -7.27
N ARG A 644 -25.37 -18.67 -5.98
CA ARG A 644 -25.61 -19.87 -5.13
C ARG A 644 -24.51 -20.95 -5.17
N PHE A 645 -23.26 -20.61 -5.47
CA PHE A 645 -22.17 -21.59 -5.53
C PHE A 645 -21.60 -21.99 -4.16
N HIS A 646 -22.18 -21.50 -3.07
CA HIS A 646 -21.80 -21.93 -1.74
C HIS A 646 -22.17 -23.41 -1.54
N ARG A 647 -21.20 -24.22 -1.11
CA ARG A 647 -21.50 -25.57 -0.62
C ARG A 647 -22.53 -25.45 0.52
N PRO A 648 -23.66 -26.17 0.46
CA PRO A 648 -24.61 -26.20 1.56
C PRO A 648 -23.89 -26.58 2.87
N GLY A 649 -24.06 -25.79 3.92
CA GLY A 649 -23.50 -26.07 5.26
C GLY A 649 -22.17 -25.40 5.60
N ILE A 650 -21.41 -24.88 4.63
CA ILE A 650 -20.19 -24.10 4.93
C ILE A 650 -20.60 -22.63 5.11
N ARG A 651 -20.80 -22.21 6.36
CA ARG A 651 -20.93 -20.79 6.71
C ARG A 651 -19.55 -20.16 6.53
N ALA A 652 -19.46 -19.06 5.78
CA ALA A 652 -18.32 -18.16 5.93
C ALA A 652 -18.23 -17.75 7.40
N SER A 653 -17.02 -17.76 7.98
CA SER A 653 -16.81 -17.41 9.38
C SER A 653 -17.15 -15.92 9.60
N ALA A 654 -18.37 -15.62 10.02
CA ALA A 654 -18.70 -14.29 10.51
C ALA A 654 -18.03 -14.12 11.88
N PHE A 655 -17.06 -13.21 11.98
CA PHE A 655 -16.26 -13.02 13.21
C PHE A 655 -17.03 -12.37 14.37
N ALA A 656 -18.27 -11.94 14.15
CA ALA A 656 -19.25 -11.64 15.20
C ALA A 656 -20.64 -11.80 14.59
N LEU A 657 -21.50 -12.64 15.18
CA LEU A 657 -22.85 -12.85 14.66
C LEU A 657 -23.78 -11.73 15.16
N PRO A 658 -24.28 -10.84 14.29
CA PRO A 658 -25.51 -10.11 14.59
C PRO A 658 -26.66 -11.07 14.88
N ALA A 659 -27.64 -10.64 15.66
CA ALA A 659 -28.74 -11.50 16.10
C ALA A 659 -29.61 -12.04 14.95
N SER A 660 -29.60 -11.38 13.77
CA SER A 660 -30.34 -11.81 12.59
C SER A 660 -29.58 -11.53 11.29
N THR A 661 -29.65 -12.47 10.34
CA THR A 661 -29.12 -12.33 8.97
C THR A 661 -30.26 -12.42 7.95
N VAL A 662 -30.32 -11.45 7.05
CA VAL A 662 -31.17 -11.43 5.85
C VAL A 662 -30.26 -11.61 4.64
N ARG A 663 -30.63 -12.52 3.74
CA ARG A 663 -29.87 -12.80 2.53
C ARG A 663 -30.68 -12.41 1.30
N TRP A 664 -30.08 -11.60 0.45
CA TRP A 664 -30.53 -11.39 -0.92
C TRP A 664 -29.69 -12.29 -1.82
N SER A 665 -30.34 -13.23 -2.50
CA SER A 665 -29.69 -14.18 -3.39
C SER A 665 -30.20 -14.11 -4.82
N SER A 666 -29.26 -14.03 -5.76
CA SER A 666 -29.48 -14.12 -7.21
C SER A 666 -28.83 -15.40 -7.75
N ASP A 667 -29.33 -15.95 -8.85
CA ASP A 667 -28.72 -17.10 -9.52
C ASP A 667 -27.77 -16.64 -10.65
N ALA A 668 -27.03 -17.57 -11.24
CA ALA A 668 -26.05 -17.24 -12.28
C ALA A 668 -26.68 -16.85 -13.63
N ILE A 669 -27.94 -17.22 -13.86
CA ILE A 669 -28.69 -16.90 -15.08
C ILE A 669 -29.25 -15.48 -14.99
N THR A 670 -29.46 -15.00 -13.76
CA THR A 670 -30.03 -13.70 -13.46
C THR A 670 -28.98 -12.66 -13.11
N LEU A 671 -27.75 -12.72 -13.63
CA LEU A 671 -26.68 -11.80 -13.25
C LEU A 671 -26.80 -10.34 -13.76
N PRO A 672 -26.53 -9.32 -12.92
CA PRO A 672 -26.50 -9.41 -11.46
C PRO A 672 -27.90 -9.69 -10.88
N TRP A 673 -29.00 -9.16 -11.48
CA TRP A 673 -30.39 -9.41 -11.02
C TRP A 673 -31.49 -9.44 -12.15
N ILE A 674 -31.28 -10.09 -13.30
CA ILE A 674 -32.07 -9.94 -14.56
C ILE A 674 -33.60 -10.14 -14.43
N SER A 675 -34.16 -11.02 -13.58
CA SER A 675 -35.64 -11.16 -13.56
C SER A 675 -36.27 -11.88 -12.36
N ALA A 676 -35.58 -12.84 -11.73
CA ALA A 676 -36.14 -13.61 -10.61
C ALA A 676 -35.08 -13.86 -9.54
N THR A 677 -35.40 -13.49 -8.30
CA THR A 677 -34.56 -13.82 -7.14
C THR A 677 -35.06 -15.08 -6.51
N THR A 678 -34.17 -15.95 -6.03
CA THR A 678 -34.64 -17.05 -5.20
C THR A 678 -35.02 -16.59 -3.78
N GLN A 679 -34.46 -15.45 -3.33
CA GLN A 679 -34.78 -14.79 -2.06
C GLN A 679 -34.29 -13.33 -2.13
N GLY A 680 -35.15 -12.34 -1.91
CA GLY A 680 -34.79 -10.92 -1.94
C GLY A 680 -35.50 -10.11 -3.05
N PRO A 681 -35.00 -8.91 -3.38
CA PRO A 681 -35.64 -8.00 -4.34
C PRO A 681 -35.17 -8.20 -5.78
N ALA A 682 -36.09 -8.13 -6.74
CA ALA A 682 -35.74 -8.18 -8.16
C ALA A 682 -35.01 -6.90 -8.61
N ALA A 683 -34.35 -6.91 -9.79
CA ALA A 683 -33.74 -5.70 -10.35
C ALA A 683 -34.73 -4.54 -10.47
N ARG A 684 -36.00 -4.84 -10.78
CA ARG A 684 -37.08 -3.84 -10.85
C ARG A 684 -37.30 -3.14 -9.50
N ASP A 685 -37.29 -3.89 -8.41
CA ASP A 685 -37.53 -3.35 -7.06
C ASP A 685 -36.36 -2.45 -6.65
N LEU A 686 -35.14 -2.94 -6.87
CA LEU A 686 -33.91 -2.20 -6.59
C LEU A 686 -33.82 -0.91 -7.41
N TRP A 687 -34.14 -0.99 -8.70
CA TRP A 687 -34.25 0.18 -9.57
C TRP A 687 -35.29 1.18 -9.05
N ASN A 688 -36.47 0.70 -8.67
CA ASN A 688 -37.54 1.57 -8.17
C ASN A 688 -37.16 2.27 -6.87
N TRP A 689 -36.45 1.62 -5.94
CA TRP A 689 -35.94 2.31 -4.75
C TRP A 689 -34.88 3.33 -5.10
N ALA A 690 -33.87 2.96 -5.88
CA ALA A 690 -32.80 3.88 -6.27
C ALA A 690 -33.35 5.11 -7.01
N ALA A 691 -34.28 4.92 -7.94
CA ALA A 691 -34.91 5.99 -8.70
C ALA A 691 -36.01 6.75 -7.91
N GLY A 692 -36.31 6.35 -6.67
CA GLY A 692 -37.36 6.97 -5.85
C GLY A 692 -38.78 6.81 -6.41
N THR A 693 -39.04 5.75 -7.17
CA THR A 693 -40.36 5.44 -7.76
C THR A 693 -41.08 4.30 -7.07
N ALA A 694 -40.47 3.68 -6.05
CA ALA A 694 -41.11 2.66 -5.25
C ALA A 694 -42.35 3.22 -4.53
N ARG A 695 -43.36 2.37 -4.36
CA ARG A 695 -44.51 2.74 -3.53
C ARG A 695 -44.06 2.85 -2.08
N PRO A 696 -44.56 3.83 -1.31
CA PRO A 696 -44.32 3.90 0.12
C PRO A 696 -44.70 2.57 0.78
N LEU A 697 -43.90 2.13 1.75
CA LEU A 697 -44.15 0.86 2.43
C LEU A 697 -45.49 0.94 3.17
N THR A 698 -46.41 0.03 2.83
CA THR A 698 -47.77 0.01 3.40
C THR A 698 -47.77 -0.31 4.90
N LYS A 699 -46.73 -1.02 5.39
CA LYS A 699 -46.50 -1.31 6.80
C LYS A 699 -45.16 -0.73 7.24
N ARG A 700 -45.21 0.21 8.18
CA ARG A 700 -44.03 0.74 8.86
C ARG A 700 -43.46 -0.31 9.80
N ALA A 701 -42.15 -0.48 9.79
CA ALA A 701 -41.48 -1.41 10.69
C ALA A 701 -41.44 -0.82 12.11
N LYS A 702 -42.28 -1.34 13.01
CA LYS A 702 -42.42 -0.83 14.38
C LYS A 702 -41.46 -1.51 15.37
N ASN A 703 -40.95 -2.68 15.00
CA ASN A 703 -40.05 -3.48 15.82
C ASN A 703 -38.97 -4.17 14.96
N HIS A 704 -37.99 -4.81 15.61
CA HIS A 704 -36.87 -5.49 14.95
C HIS A 704 -37.31 -6.64 14.01
N LYS A 705 -38.39 -7.35 14.35
CA LYS A 705 -38.94 -8.42 13.51
C LYS A 705 -39.55 -7.84 12.24
N ASP A 706 -40.32 -6.75 12.34
CA ASP A 706 -40.89 -6.08 11.17
C ASP A 706 -39.78 -5.62 10.21
N TRP A 707 -38.66 -5.11 10.74
CA TRP A 707 -37.48 -4.74 9.95
C TRP A 707 -36.90 -5.93 9.18
N ILE A 708 -36.73 -7.07 9.84
CA ILE A 708 -36.23 -8.30 9.21
C ILE A 708 -37.21 -8.78 8.13
N ASP A 709 -38.51 -8.76 8.42
CA ASP A 709 -39.55 -9.22 7.51
C ASP A 709 -39.64 -8.30 6.28
N CYS A 710 -39.54 -6.97 6.46
CA CYS A 710 -39.44 -6.00 5.36
C CYS A 710 -38.16 -6.20 4.53
N LEU A 711 -37.00 -6.39 5.16
CA LEU A 711 -35.76 -6.64 4.41
C LEU A 711 -35.78 -7.99 3.66
N ARG A 712 -36.51 -8.99 4.16
CA ARG A 712 -36.69 -10.29 3.49
C ARG A 712 -37.65 -10.20 2.30
N ASN A 713 -38.76 -9.50 2.48
CA ASN A 713 -39.85 -9.36 1.51
C ASN A 713 -40.23 -7.89 1.32
N PRO A 714 -39.39 -7.11 0.65
CA PRO A 714 -39.55 -5.66 0.55
C PRO A 714 -40.64 -5.19 -0.44
N GLN A 715 -41.62 -6.03 -0.77
CA GLN A 715 -42.68 -5.77 -1.78
C GLN A 715 -43.83 -4.89 -1.27
#